data_AF-F0YFU7-F1
#
_entry.id   AF-F0YFU7-F1
#
_cell.length_a   1.000
_cell.length_b   1.000
_cell.length_c   1.000
_cell.angle_alpha   90.00
_cell.angle_beta   90.00
_cell.angle_gamma   90.00
#
_symmetry.space_group_name_H-M   'P 1'
#
loop_
_entity.id
_entity.type
_entity.pdbx_description
1 polymer ?
#
loop_
_entity_poly.entity_id
_entity_poly.type
_entity_poly.pdbx_seq_one_letter_code
_entity_poly.pdbx_strand_id
1 'polypeptide(L)'
;MGAASEERSSLMSRPDEAEAAEPARRVAALALAVGLSVAAVAGAGGVRRLIAGDAFAETPLRFRVANPEYGDAAPASLALYPFAHVGEPHRASRLTAEDAVGGATYAWTVRLDGALVASGAGATFAFNFTAPGRRYAVALAESPSGRTAEDDVHCKYVRREIRALTDRERSAYFDAFEVVAKLPLEEGRARYGEHFVNLHSTTIKHVHGTGCSPFHGGLSFLTAHTAFTYEVDRAMQLVDPGVLTPYWDFTLDAEFLGANWTESQLFQLDWFGPLMPKNAQRTLEGRFANVSVPSDCDFDVHNAYCRVTDERNEDPSALVTRAHELCGLKTDVALPGCSEFSQCLTTTSLTDLHTCAEDVMHGNMHTVIGGFFGCPYALGDLVANHPSWEEMLTGIGTRAINIWQHVYGAKAMKCPLKCDAAEDSWETCHCSCPALSPKPGPNGTVEAATLGVDASKRFFNETGIIYFADPSDCSSFASPYVYKKYFDVQTKADGSCDYSIKGLNNDDNKEFLHFLAFFSCSPGKFGAMSTAASANDPLFWPIHPLFDRLLAYMRLSGDLDLAWPDATCRGHSLDDTLPFSGFRDADNATDLYTNRDLLDVFDPASAELNYVFADFSWDHCDAAIADAATFAFQDSSARTGGGGHARR
;
A
#
# COMPACT_ATOMS: atom_id res chain seq x y z
N MET A 1 20.60 -47.64 -54.20
CA MET A 1 21.98 -48.15 -54.35
C MET A 1 22.57 -48.29 -52.94
N GLY A 2 22.92 -49.52 -52.53
CA GLY A 2 23.77 -49.90 -51.36
C GLY A 2 23.17 -49.64 -49.96
N ALA A 3 22.61 -50.64 -49.26
CA ALA A 3 23.26 -51.70 -48.42
C ALA A 3 23.48 -51.23 -46.96
N ALA A 4 22.68 -51.71 -45.98
CA ALA A 4 22.89 -52.90 -45.13
C ALA A 4 23.88 -52.61 -43.97
N SER A 5 23.41 -52.41 -42.73
CA SER A 5 23.09 -53.39 -41.66
C SER A 5 24.28 -53.67 -40.74
N GLU A 6 24.12 -53.43 -39.43
CA GLU A 6 24.69 -54.27 -38.38
C GLU A 6 24.03 -53.96 -37.01
N GLU A 7 23.37 -54.98 -36.43
CA GLU A 7 22.99 -55.03 -35.02
C GLU A 7 24.21 -55.37 -34.16
N ARG A 8 24.29 -54.80 -32.94
CA ARG A 8 24.86 -55.48 -31.77
C ARG A 8 24.22 -54.97 -30.48
N SER A 9 23.53 -55.88 -29.80
CA SER A 9 23.06 -55.80 -28.41
C SER A 9 24.25 -55.88 -27.45
N SER A 10 24.26 -55.06 -26.39
CA SER A 10 24.97 -55.34 -25.14
C SER A 10 24.67 -54.30 -24.04
N LEU A 11 23.96 -54.77 -23.00
CA LEU A 11 24.18 -54.49 -21.57
C LEU A 11 23.96 -53.07 -21.01
N MET A 12 22.87 -52.99 -20.24
CA MET A 12 22.70 -52.27 -18.98
C MET A 12 23.96 -51.65 -18.37
N SER A 13 23.96 -50.33 -18.24
CA SER A 13 24.52 -49.62 -17.09
C SER A 13 23.74 -48.31 -16.89
N ARG A 14 23.12 -48.15 -15.72
CA ARG A 14 22.69 -46.84 -15.21
C ARG A 14 23.94 -46.06 -14.80
N PRO A 15 23.97 -44.75 -15.03
CA PRO A 15 24.33 -43.86 -13.94
C PRO A 15 23.39 -42.64 -13.81
N ASP A 16 23.14 -42.33 -12.54
CA ASP A 16 22.98 -41.00 -11.94
C ASP A 16 21.75 -40.15 -12.30
N GLU A 17 20.70 -40.36 -11.49
CA GLU A 17 19.68 -39.38 -11.16
C GLU A 17 20.30 -38.22 -10.37
N ALA A 18 20.58 -37.10 -11.05
CA ALA A 18 20.69 -35.78 -10.46
C ALA A 18 20.10 -34.76 -11.45
N GLU A 19 19.42 -33.74 -10.91
CA GLU A 19 18.75 -32.63 -11.60
C GLU A 19 17.42 -32.92 -12.32
N ALA A 20 16.40 -33.24 -11.52
CA ALA A 20 15.01 -32.90 -11.84
C ALA A 20 14.23 -32.68 -10.53
N ALA A 21 14.59 -31.65 -9.76
CA ALA A 21 13.89 -31.31 -8.52
C ALA A 21 13.79 -29.78 -8.34
N GLU A 22 13.15 -29.11 -9.29
CA GLU A 22 12.93 -27.65 -9.23
C GLU A 22 11.61 -27.30 -9.93
N PRO A 23 10.47 -27.72 -9.36
CA PRO A 23 9.40 -26.76 -9.05
C PRO A 23 8.58 -27.10 -7.78
N ALA A 24 8.90 -28.17 -7.06
CA ALA A 24 8.09 -28.66 -5.94
C ALA A 24 8.28 -27.88 -4.61
N ARG A 25 9.25 -26.96 -4.53
CA ARG A 25 9.50 -26.14 -3.33
C ARG A 25 8.52 -24.97 -3.15
N ARG A 26 7.91 -24.46 -4.22
CA ARG A 26 7.03 -23.27 -4.16
C ARG A 26 5.62 -23.56 -3.62
N VAL A 27 5.17 -24.82 -3.63
CA VAL A 27 3.84 -25.22 -3.12
C VAL A 27 3.87 -25.65 -1.65
N ALA A 28 5.01 -26.10 -1.14
CA ALA A 28 5.14 -26.57 0.25
C ALA A 28 5.12 -25.41 1.28
N ALA A 29 5.49 -24.18 0.87
CA ALA A 29 5.46 -23.01 1.74
C ALA A 29 4.04 -22.50 2.04
N LEU A 30 3.06 -22.82 1.18
CA LEU A 30 1.65 -22.44 1.39
C LEU A 30 0.88 -23.44 2.29
N ALA A 31 1.40 -24.65 2.50
CA ALA A 31 0.65 -25.74 3.18
C ALA A 31 1.16 -26.09 4.59
N LEU A 32 2.20 -25.42 5.10
CA LEU A 32 2.86 -25.75 6.38
C LEU A 32 2.46 -24.83 7.54
N ALA A 33 1.22 -24.34 7.56
CA ALA A 33 0.60 -23.68 8.72
C ALA A 33 -0.63 -24.42 9.27
N VAL A 34 -1.07 -25.53 8.65
CA VAL A 34 -2.31 -26.20 9.03
C VAL A 34 -2.05 -27.65 9.49
N GLY A 35 -2.15 -27.86 10.80
CA GLY A 35 -2.59 -29.12 11.40
C GLY A 35 -1.51 -30.05 11.94
N LEU A 36 -1.24 -29.96 13.24
CA LEU A 36 -0.73 -31.10 14.03
C LEU A 36 -1.44 -31.15 15.38
N SER A 37 -2.66 -31.70 15.34
CA SER A 37 -3.42 -32.15 16.50
C SER A 37 -3.45 -33.68 16.51
N VAL A 38 -2.79 -34.25 17.52
CA VAL A 38 -3.10 -35.52 18.22
C VAL A 38 -3.41 -36.76 17.37
N ALA A 39 -2.48 -37.72 17.37
CA ALA A 39 -2.79 -39.14 17.22
C ALA A 39 -2.02 -39.97 18.26
N ALA A 40 -2.75 -40.39 19.29
CA ALA A 40 -2.29 -41.35 20.29
C ALA A 40 -2.19 -42.74 19.66
N VAL A 41 -1.03 -43.40 19.78
CA VAL A 41 -0.88 -44.82 19.47
C VAL A 41 -0.79 -45.59 20.78
N ALA A 42 -1.85 -46.35 21.07
CA ALA A 42 -1.85 -47.38 22.09
C ALA A 42 -1.05 -48.59 21.61
N GLY A 43 -0.03 -48.98 22.37
CA GLY A 43 0.75 -50.19 22.16
C GLY A 43 1.15 -50.79 23.50
N ALA A 44 0.44 -51.83 23.93
CA ALA A 44 0.74 -52.58 25.14
C ALA A 44 1.98 -53.47 24.92
N GLY A 45 2.95 -53.42 25.85
CA GLY A 45 4.05 -54.38 25.87
C GLY A 45 5.10 -54.12 26.95
N GLY A 46 5.08 -54.90 28.03
CA GLY A 46 6.27 -55.30 28.78
C GLY A 46 6.80 -54.36 29.86
N VAL A 47 6.38 -54.59 31.11
CA VAL A 47 7.02 -54.04 32.31
C VAL A 47 8.42 -54.66 32.46
N ARG A 48 9.47 -53.87 32.24
CA ARG A 48 10.79 -54.06 32.84
C ARG A 48 11.10 -52.88 33.74
N ARG A 49 11.14 -53.12 35.05
CA ARG A 49 11.75 -52.21 36.03
C ARG A 49 13.23 -52.07 35.66
N LEU A 50 13.59 -50.94 35.06
CA LEU A 50 14.97 -50.47 34.99
C LEU A 50 15.16 -49.41 36.08
N ILE A 51 16.28 -49.55 36.75
CA ILE A 51 16.71 -48.79 37.93
C ILE A 51 16.93 -47.33 37.51
N ALA A 52 16.54 -46.40 38.40
CA ALA A 52 16.76 -44.97 38.23
C ALA A 52 18.27 -44.67 38.14
N GLY A 53 18.69 -44.16 36.99
CA GLY A 53 20.06 -43.77 36.67
C GLY A 53 20.26 -43.87 35.16
N ASP A 54 20.60 -42.76 34.51
CA ASP A 54 21.03 -42.65 33.11
C ASP A 54 19.96 -42.67 31.99
N ALA A 55 19.07 -41.67 31.99
CA ALA A 55 18.31 -41.25 30.80
C ALA A 55 18.17 -39.72 30.68
N PHE A 56 19.18 -38.94 31.10
CA PHE A 56 19.15 -37.47 31.11
C PHE A 56 19.82 -36.80 29.91
N ALA A 57 20.12 -37.52 28.83
CA ALA A 57 20.94 -36.97 27.75
C ALA A 57 20.50 -37.41 26.36
N GLU A 58 19.34 -36.94 25.86
CA GLU A 58 19.11 -36.93 24.40
C GLU A 58 18.40 -35.66 23.87
N THR A 59 17.57 -34.95 24.65
CA THR A 59 16.92 -33.72 24.16
C THR A 59 17.76 -32.47 24.46
N PRO A 60 18.22 -31.72 23.44
CA PRO A 60 18.88 -30.42 23.63
C PRO A 60 17.96 -29.48 24.41
N LEU A 61 18.51 -28.68 25.32
CA LEU A 61 17.74 -27.63 25.97
C LEU A 61 17.46 -26.54 24.95
N ARG A 62 16.22 -26.03 24.93
CA ARG A 62 15.78 -24.93 24.09
C ARG A 62 15.03 -23.90 24.91
N PHE A 63 14.98 -22.69 24.39
CA PHE A 63 14.08 -21.67 24.89
C PHE A 63 13.27 -21.06 23.77
N ARG A 64 12.15 -20.46 24.15
CA ARG A 64 11.35 -19.59 23.29
C ARG A 64 11.23 -18.20 23.90
N VAL A 65 11.01 -17.23 23.02
CA VAL A 65 10.70 -15.83 23.35
C VAL A 65 9.29 -15.55 22.85
N ALA A 66 8.43 -15.04 23.71
CA ALA A 66 7.07 -14.65 23.35
C ALA A 66 6.67 -13.34 24.00
N ASN A 67 5.81 -12.58 23.33
CA ASN A 67 5.09 -11.47 23.94
C ASN A 67 3.77 -12.04 24.51
N PRO A 68 3.61 -12.11 25.85
CA PRO A 68 2.47 -12.76 26.48
C PRO A 68 1.12 -12.10 26.17
N GLU A 69 1.10 -10.88 25.62
CA GLU A 69 -0.13 -10.23 25.15
C GLU A 69 -0.70 -10.84 23.87
N TYR A 70 0.14 -11.54 23.11
CA TYR A 70 -0.22 -12.25 21.88
C TYR A 70 -0.11 -13.78 22.04
N GLY A 71 -0.07 -14.26 23.28
CA GLY A 71 0.08 -15.67 23.62
C GLY A 71 1.52 -16.10 23.89
N ASP A 72 1.73 -17.41 24.04
CA ASP A 72 3.03 -17.99 24.40
C ASP A 72 3.85 -18.46 23.18
N ALA A 73 3.41 -18.15 21.97
CA ALA A 73 4.08 -18.49 20.71
C ALA A 73 4.81 -17.28 20.12
N ALA A 74 5.89 -17.56 19.39
CA ALA A 74 6.53 -16.54 18.56
C ALA A 74 5.65 -16.22 17.33
N PRO A 75 5.83 -15.05 16.69
CA PRO A 75 5.11 -14.72 15.46
C PRO A 75 5.31 -15.81 14.40
N ALA A 76 4.22 -16.28 13.78
CA ALA A 76 4.27 -17.38 12.80
C ALA A 76 5.13 -17.02 11.58
N SER A 77 5.21 -15.74 11.23
CA SER A 77 6.06 -15.24 10.15
C SER A 77 7.55 -15.51 10.34
N LEU A 78 8.04 -15.73 11.57
CA LEU A 78 9.46 -15.98 11.84
C LEU A 78 10.00 -17.20 11.09
N ALA A 79 9.13 -18.14 10.68
CA ALA A 79 9.52 -19.25 9.83
C ALA A 79 10.08 -18.83 8.45
N LEU A 80 9.78 -17.62 7.98
CA LEU A 80 10.28 -17.04 6.73
C LEU A 80 11.47 -16.09 6.95
N TYR A 81 11.66 -15.58 8.16
CA TYR A 81 12.78 -14.69 8.49
C TYR A 81 14.05 -15.49 8.84
N PRO A 82 15.24 -14.88 8.70
CA PRO A 82 16.50 -15.51 9.14
C PRO A 82 16.72 -15.45 10.66
N PHE A 83 15.72 -15.02 11.45
CA PHE A 83 15.85 -14.80 12.89
C PHE A 83 15.18 -15.93 13.68
N ALA A 84 15.95 -16.64 14.50
CA ALA A 84 15.42 -17.70 15.36
C ALA A 84 14.46 -17.15 16.44
N HIS A 85 14.81 -15.99 17.01
CA HIS A 85 14.02 -15.34 18.05
C HIS A 85 13.93 -13.84 17.84
N VAL A 86 12.74 -13.30 18.09
CA VAL A 86 12.47 -11.86 18.14
C VAL A 86 11.94 -11.48 19.52
N GLY A 87 12.50 -10.42 20.08
CA GLY A 87 12.01 -9.76 21.29
C GLY A 87 11.50 -8.37 20.94
N GLU A 88 10.23 -8.08 21.27
CA GLU A 88 9.66 -6.76 21.01
C GLU A 88 10.25 -5.70 21.95
N PRO A 89 10.75 -4.57 21.42
CA PRO A 89 11.31 -3.50 22.23
C PRO A 89 10.24 -2.83 23.09
N HIS A 90 10.63 -2.44 24.30
CA HIS A 90 9.83 -1.73 25.30
C HIS A 90 8.55 -2.46 25.72
N ARG A 91 8.44 -3.75 25.40
CA ARG A 91 7.34 -4.63 25.78
C ARG A 91 7.85 -5.78 26.65
N ALA A 92 6.97 -6.27 27.52
CA ALA A 92 7.30 -7.41 28.36
C ALA A 92 7.44 -8.66 27.50
N SER A 93 8.61 -9.28 27.49
CA SER A 93 8.82 -10.58 26.86
C SER A 93 8.92 -11.68 27.92
N ARG A 94 8.40 -12.86 27.59
CA ARG A 94 8.53 -14.07 28.40
C ARG A 94 9.51 -15.02 27.71
N LEU A 95 10.64 -15.25 28.36
CA LEU A 95 11.60 -16.29 28.01
C LEU A 95 11.17 -17.58 28.72
N THR A 96 11.02 -18.68 27.98
CA THR A 96 10.52 -19.96 28.53
C THR A 96 11.40 -21.12 28.08
N ALA A 97 11.83 -21.94 29.04
CA ALA A 97 12.48 -23.22 28.75
C ALA A 97 11.43 -24.21 28.21
N GLU A 98 11.63 -24.73 27.00
CA GLU A 98 10.61 -25.56 26.33
C GLU A 98 10.59 -27.00 26.86
N ASP A 99 11.77 -27.55 27.13
CA ASP A 99 11.95 -28.92 27.62
C ASP A 99 12.17 -28.97 29.13
N ALA A 100 11.38 -28.17 29.86
CA ALA A 100 11.54 -28.05 31.31
C ALA A 100 11.17 -29.35 32.03
N VAL A 101 12.07 -29.86 32.87
CA VAL A 101 11.92 -31.10 33.64
C VAL A 101 11.52 -30.77 35.08
N GLY A 102 10.53 -31.50 35.60
CA GLY A 102 10.10 -31.36 36.99
C GLY A 102 11.25 -31.59 37.98
N GLY A 103 11.46 -30.63 38.88
CA GLY A 103 12.51 -30.68 39.91
C GLY A 103 13.87 -30.11 39.47
N ALA A 104 14.03 -29.73 38.20
CA ALA A 104 15.20 -29.00 37.73
C ALA A 104 15.10 -27.50 38.06
N THR A 105 16.25 -26.83 38.17
CA THR A 105 16.35 -25.38 38.30
C THR A 105 16.97 -24.79 37.04
N TYR A 106 16.57 -23.56 36.71
CA TYR A 106 16.97 -22.86 35.50
C TYR A 106 17.57 -21.52 35.84
N ALA A 107 18.66 -21.15 35.18
CA ALA A 107 19.33 -19.87 35.28
C ALA A 107 19.44 -19.21 33.90
N TRP A 108 19.05 -17.95 33.80
CA TRP A 108 19.08 -17.16 32.58
C TRP A 108 20.14 -16.08 32.67
N THR A 109 20.81 -15.79 31.55
CA THR A 109 21.63 -14.60 31.38
C THR A 109 21.32 -13.95 30.04
N VAL A 110 21.24 -12.61 30.04
CA VAL A 110 20.97 -11.81 28.85
C VAL A 110 22.11 -10.82 28.70
N ARG A 111 22.74 -10.80 27.52
CA ARG A 111 23.85 -9.88 27.20
C ARG A 111 23.51 -9.01 26.00
N LEU A 112 23.85 -7.73 26.08
CA LEU A 112 23.83 -6.80 24.96
C LEU A 112 25.27 -6.37 24.70
N ASP A 113 25.76 -6.56 23.48
CA ASP A 113 27.15 -6.26 23.09
C ASP A 113 28.20 -6.88 24.04
N GLY A 114 27.94 -8.10 24.51
CA GLY A 114 28.79 -8.83 25.44
C GLY A 114 28.67 -8.41 26.93
N ALA A 115 28.02 -7.29 27.22
CA ALA A 115 27.77 -6.85 28.59
C ALA A 115 26.54 -7.56 29.19
N LEU A 116 26.68 -8.13 30.39
CA LEU A 116 25.55 -8.72 31.13
C LEU A 116 24.57 -7.62 31.53
N VAL A 117 23.37 -7.63 30.92
CA VAL A 117 22.32 -6.64 31.19
C VAL A 117 21.23 -7.18 32.11
N ALA A 118 21.03 -8.50 32.15
CA ALA A 118 20.11 -9.13 33.09
C ALA A 118 20.47 -10.59 33.38
N SER A 119 19.99 -11.07 34.52
CA SER A 119 20.02 -12.48 34.89
C SER A 119 18.70 -12.86 35.58
N GLY A 120 18.27 -14.10 35.40
CA GLY A 120 16.99 -14.59 35.92
C GLY A 120 17.09 -16.03 36.41
N ALA A 121 16.05 -16.49 37.10
CA ALA A 121 15.93 -17.88 37.52
C ALA A 121 14.50 -18.40 37.34
N GLY A 122 14.36 -19.72 37.20
CA GLY A 122 13.08 -20.40 36.99
C GLY A 122 12.84 -20.77 35.53
N ALA A 123 11.90 -21.69 35.29
CA ALA A 123 11.60 -22.20 33.95
C ALA A 123 11.07 -21.10 33.00
N THR A 124 10.60 -19.98 33.55
CA THR A 124 10.26 -18.77 32.80
C THR A 124 10.97 -17.56 33.40
N PHE A 125 11.34 -16.61 32.56
CA PHE A 125 11.99 -15.37 32.96
C PHE A 125 11.42 -14.21 32.13
N ALA A 126 10.92 -13.18 32.82
CA ALA A 126 10.40 -11.98 32.18
C ALA A 126 11.55 -11.00 31.92
N PHE A 127 11.62 -10.46 30.70
CA PHE A 127 12.64 -9.50 30.31
C PHE A 127 12.08 -8.48 29.32
N ASN A 128 12.51 -7.22 29.43
CA ASN A 128 12.11 -6.16 28.50
C ASN A 128 13.31 -5.79 27.65
N PHE A 129 13.23 -6.08 26.35
CA PHE A 129 14.22 -5.62 25.38
C PHE A 129 14.07 -4.11 25.17
N THR A 130 15.17 -3.40 24.95
CA THR A 130 15.17 -1.90 24.94
C THR A 130 16.04 -1.29 23.86
N ALA A 131 16.73 -2.09 23.05
CA ALA A 131 17.63 -1.62 22.00
C ALA A 131 17.16 -2.15 20.64
N PRO A 132 16.17 -1.49 19.98
CA PRO A 132 15.70 -1.87 18.64
C PRO A 132 16.85 -2.00 17.64
N GLY A 133 16.76 -2.95 16.72
CA GLY A 133 17.80 -3.22 15.71
C GLY A 133 19.05 -3.93 16.26
N ARG A 134 19.12 -4.19 17.57
CA ARG A 134 20.26 -4.88 18.21
C ARG A 134 19.97 -6.34 18.51
N ARG A 135 21.03 -7.09 18.77
CA ARG A 135 20.98 -8.52 19.14
C ARG A 135 21.35 -8.70 20.60
N TYR A 136 20.59 -9.54 21.28
CA TYR A 136 20.84 -9.94 22.67
C TYR A 136 21.25 -11.42 22.69
N ALA A 137 22.40 -11.74 23.26
CA ALA A 137 22.78 -13.13 23.51
C ALA A 137 22.06 -13.62 24.78
N VAL A 138 21.14 -14.56 24.62
CA VAL A 138 20.36 -15.14 25.72
C VAL A 138 20.84 -16.56 25.97
N ALA A 139 21.33 -16.82 27.18
CA ALA A 139 21.76 -18.14 27.60
C ALA A 139 20.90 -18.66 28.76
N LEU A 140 20.59 -19.94 28.70
CA LEU A 140 19.81 -20.71 29.67
C LEU A 140 20.66 -21.91 30.13
N ALA A 141 20.75 -22.11 31.44
CA ALA A 141 21.39 -23.27 32.04
C ALA A 141 20.41 -24.03 32.95
N GLU A 142 20.37 -25.35 32.82
CA GLU A 142 19.56 -26.26 33.64
C GLU A 142 20.43 -27.04 34.63
N SER A 143 19.96 -27.17 35.88
CA SER A 143 20.58 -27.97 36.93
C SER A 143 19.59 -28.99 37.50
N PRO A 144 20.00 -30.23 37.82
CA PRO A 144 21.39 -30.72 37.87
C PRO A 144 21.89 -31.35 36.56
N SER A 145 21.08 -31.40 35.51
CA SER A 145 21.44 -32.07 34.24
C SER A 145 22.67 -31.44 33.56
N GLY A 146 22.92 -30.15 33.79
CA GLY A 146 24.00 -29.39 33.16
C GLY A 146 23.71 -29.02 31.70
N ARG A 147 22.48 -29.24 31.20
CA ARG A 147 22.10 -28.83 29.85
C ARG A 147 22.14 -27.31 29.73
N THR A 148 22.57 -26.80 28.59
CA THR A 148 22.59 -25.36 28.30
C THR A 148 22.00 -25.09 26.92
N ALA A 149 21.47 -23.88 26.74
CA ALA A 149 21.03 -23.34 25.48
C ALA A 149 21.52 -21.89 25.38
N GLU A 150 21.98 -21.47 24.22
CA GLU A 150 22.37 -20.09 23.94
C GLU A 150 21.97 -19.76 22.51
N ASP A 151 21.26 -18.64 22.33
CA ASP A 151 20.87 -18.16 21.01
C ASP A 151 20.69 -16.63 21.02
N ASP A 152 20.71 -16.04 19.83
CA ASP A 152 20.50 -14.62 19.61
C ASP A 152 18.99 -14.30 19.61
N VAL A 153 18.63 -13.27 20.37
CA VAL A 153 17.31 -12.64 20.29
C VAL A 153 17.45 -11.28 19.62
N HIS A 154 16.85 -11.15 18.43
CA HIS A 154 16.82 -9.90 17.68
C HIS A 154 15.76 -8.98 18.27
N CYS A 155 16.16 -7.79 18.70
CA CYS A 155 15.21 -6.81 19.22
C CYS A 155 14.58 -6.04 18.06
N LYS A 156 13.34 -6.41 17.70
CA LYS A 156 12.62 -5.85 16.55
C LYS A 156 11.16 -5.62 16.92
N TYR A 157 10.59 -4.50 16.48
CA TYR A 157 9.15 -4.27 16.55
C TYR A 157 8.41 -5.31 15.70
N VAL A 158 7.20 -5.69 16.11
CA VAL A 158 6.37 -6.63 15.36
C VAL A 158 5.15 -5.87 14.84
N ARG A 159 5.17 -5.55 13.54
CA ARG A 159 4.09 -4.84 12.84
C ARG A 159 2.91 -5.77 12.62
N ARG A 160 1.72 -5.32 13.03
CA ARG A 160 0.48 -6.11 13.03
C ARG A 160 -0.63 -5.39 12.28
N GLU A 161 -1.61 -6.18 11.85
CA GLU A 161 -2.87 -5.65 11.35
C GLU A 161 -3.56 -4.87 12.48
N ILE A 162 -4.14 -3.71 12.18
CA ILE A 162 -4.65 -2.78 13.19
C ILE A 162 -5.76 -3.36 14.09
N ARG A 163 -6.60 -4.25 13.57
CA ARG A 163 -7.66 -4.95 14.32
C ARG A 163 -7.12 -6.11 15.13
N ALA A 164 -5.93 -6.62 14.81
CA ALA A 164 -5.24 -7.63 15.60
C ALA A 164 -4.51 -7.04 16.83
N LEU A 165 -4.30 -5.73 16.88
CA LEU A 165 -3.72 -5.07 18.05
C LEU A 165 -4.61 -5.22 19.29
N THR A 166 -3.99 -5.44 20.45
CA THR A 166 -4.71 -5.32 21.73
C THR A 166 -5.25 -3.89 21.90
N ASP A 167 -6.36 -3.73 22.64
CA ASP A 167 -6.95 -2.40 22.89
C ASP A 167 -5.94 -1.40 23.46
N ARG A 168 -5.03 -1.89 24.32
CA ARG A 168 -3.96 -1.09 24.94
C ARG A 168 -2.97 -0.59 23.89
N GLU A 169 -2.49 -1.47 23.01
CA GLU A 169 -1.51 -1.10 21.98
C GLU A 169 -2.11 -0.20 20.91
N ARG A 170 -3.36 -0.48 20.51
CA ARG A 170 -4.09 0.37 19.58
C ARG A 170 -4.33 1.77 20.16
N SER A 171 -4.66 1.86 21.45
CA SER A 171 -4.78 3.16 22.13
C SER A 171 -3.44 3.90 22.17
N ALA A 172 -2.35 3.22 22.55
CA ALA A 172 -1.02 3.83 22.56
C ALA A 172 -0.57 4.32 21.18
N TYR A 173 -0.82 3.54 20.12
CA TYR A 173 -0.60 3.96 18.73
C TYR A 173 -1.38 5.23 18.41
N PHE A 174 -2.70 5.24 18.65
CA PHE A 174 -3.52 6.39 18.33
C PHE A 174 -3.15 7.64 19.13
N ASP A 175 -2.77 7.50 20.40
CA ASP A 175 -2.34 8.61 21.24
C ASP A 175 -1.01 9.21 20.76
N ALA A 176 -0.03 8.38 20.42
CA ALA A 176 1.24 8.84 19.86
C ALA A 176 1.06 9.44 18.45
N PHE A 177 0.23 8.81 17.62
CA PHE A 177 -0.03 9.27 16.26
C PHE A 177 -0.81 10.58 16.23
N GLU A 178 -1.72 10.82 17.18
CA GLU A 178 -2.40 12.11 17.32
C GLU A 178 -1.44 13.26 17.63
N VAL A 179 -0.38 13.00 18.42
CA VAL A 179 0.70 13.99 18.63
C VAL A 179 1.42 14.29 17.32
N VAL A 180 1.82 13.25 16.56
CA VAL A 180 2.46 13.41 15.23
C VAL A 180 1.51 14.10 14.22
N ALA A 181 0.20 13.89 14.34
CA ALA A 181 -0.79 14.49 13.47
C ALA A 181 -1.03 15.98 13.70
N LYS A 182 -0.94 16.44 14.95
CA LYS A 182 -1.43 17.78 15.33
C LYS A 182 -0.35 18.72 15.86
N LEU A 183 0.75 18.19 16.40
CA LEU A 183 1.78 19.02 17.01
C LEU A 183 2.56 19.79 15.92
N PRO A 184 2.69 21.13 16.02
CA PRO A 184 3.52 21.89 15.09
C PRO A 184 4.97 21.38 15.07
N LEU A 185 5.61 21.37 13.90
CA LEU A 185 6.92 20.74 13.69
C LEU A 185 7.99 21.31 14.63
N GLU A 186 8.05 22.64 14.77
CA GLU A 186 9.03 23.31 15.63
C GLU A 186 8.84 22.94 17.10
N GLU A 187 7.58 22.89 17.57
CA GLU A 187 7.26 22.50 18.94
C GLU A 187 7.59 21.02 19.18
N GLY A 188 7.25 20.16 18.22
CA GLY A 188 7.57 18.74 18.28
C GLY A 188 9.07 18.48 18.32
N ARG A 189 9.86 19.18 17.50
CA ARG A 189 11.33 19.08 17.54
C ARG A 189 11.93 19.62 18.83
N ALA A 190 11.39 20.72 19.35
CA ALA A 190 11.83 21.26 20.64
C ALA A 190 11.54 20.30 21.81
N ARG A 191 10.44 19.54 21.73
CA ARG A 191 10.00 18.62 22.80
C ARG A 191 10.60 17.23 22.69
N TYR A 192 10.70 16.68 21.48
CA TYR A 192 11.01 15.28 21.22
C TYR A 192 12.35 15.07 20.50
N GLY A 193 12.96 16.13 19.96
CA GLY A 193 14.24 16.09 19.26
C GLY A 193 14.13 16.31 17.75
N GLU A 194 15.26 16.56 17.09
CA GLU A 194 15.31 17.01 15.68
C GLU A 194 14.70 16.02 14.68
N HIS A 195 14.68 14.73 15.02
CA HIS A 195 14.08 13.67 14.20
C HIS A 195 12.55 13.61 14.27
N PHE A 196 11.90 14.45 15.07
CA PHE A 196 10.44 14.55 15.05
C PHE A 196 9.98 15.12 13.70
N VAL A 197 9.07 14.40 13.06
CA VAL A 197 8.28 14.84 11.91
C VAL A 197 6.80 14.88 12.31
N ASN A 198 6.02 15.67 11.59
CA ASN A 198 4.56 15.70 11.71
C ASN A 198 3.91 15.55 10.33
N LEU A 199 2.59 15.33 10.30
CA LEU A 199 1.85 15.16 9.04
C LEU A 199 2.04 16.35 8.09
N HIS A 200 2.09 17.57 8.62
CA HIS A 200 2.35 18.77 7.84
C HIS A 200 3.68 18.68 7.05
N SER A 201 4.77 18.33 7.72
CA SER A 201 6.10 18.22 7.08
C SER A 201 6.19 17.05 6.10
N THR A 202 5.53 15.92 6.40
CA THR A 202 5.50 14.77 5.49
C THR A 202 4.66 15.06 4.26
N THR A 203 3.56 15.82 4.38
CA THR A 203 2.75 16.28 3.24
C THR A 203 3.56 17.18 2.31
N ILE A 204 4.31 18.15 2.86
CA ILE A 204 5.20 19.01 2.04
C ILE A 204 6.26 18.17 1.32
N LYS A 205 6.83 17.16 1.98
CA LYS A 205 7.81 16.25 1.37
C LYS A 205 7.18 15.40 0.26
N HIS A 206 5.94 14.94 0.44
CA HIS A 206 5.26 13.98 -0.42
C HIS A 206 4.60 14.60 -1.66
N VAL A 207 4.06 15.81 -1.54
CA VAL A 207 3.30 16.47 -2.61
C VAL A 207 4.16 16.73 -3.85
N HIS A 208 3.54 16.60 -5.03
CA HIS A 208 4.18 16.85 -6.31
C HIS A 208 3.18 17.45 -7.30
N GLY A 209 3.70 18.23 -8.25
CA GLY A 209 2.91 18.87 -9.30
C GLY A 209 2.62 17.94 -10.48
N THR A 210 2.43 18.54 -11.66
CA THR A 210 2.12 17.83 -12.92
C THR A 210 3.32 17.11 -13.56
N GLY A 211 4.53 17.30 -13.03
CA GLY A 211 5.71 16.53 -13.42
C GLY A 211 5.71 15.11 -12.82
N CYS A 212 6.75 14.34 -13.12
CA CYS A 212 6.90 13.02 -12.49
C CYS A 212 6.99 13.16 -10.97
N SER A 213 6.22 12.35 -10.26
CA SER A 213 6.41 12.14 -8.83
C SER A 213 7.67 11.30 -8.60
N PRO A 214 8.56 11.66 -7.66
CA PRO A 214 9.65 10.77 -7.27
C PRO A 214 9.16 9.54 -6.47
N PHE A 215 7.90 9.51 -6.03
CA PHE A 215 7.33 8.48 -5.15
C PHE A 215 6.19 7.66 -5.80
N HIS A 216 5.76 8.02 -7.01
CA HIS A 216 4.63 7.40 -7.71
C HIS A 216 4.97 7.13 -9.18
N GLY A 217 4.33 6.13 -9.76
CA GLY A 217 4.45 5.74 -11.16
C GLY A 217 5.79 5.11 -11.52
N GLY A 218 6.53 4.63 -10.53
CA GLY A 218 7.84 4.01 -10.68
C GLY A 218 8.19 3.14 -9.47
N LEU A 219 9.18 2.26 -9.63
CA LEU A 219 9.58 1.28 -8.60
C LEU A 219 9.91 1.90 -7.23
N SER A 220 10.28 3.19 -7.20
CA SER A 220 10.49 3.95 -5.96
C SER A 220 9.27 3.98 -5.05
N PHE A 221 8.05 3.80 -5.58
CA PHE A 221 6.81 3.70 -4.79
C PHE A 221 6.95 2.69 -3.64
N LEU A 222 7.50 1.50 -3.92
CA LEU A 222 7.56 0.39 -2.98
C LEU A 222 8.46 0.69 -1.77
N THR A 223 9.53 1.46 -1.96
CA THR A 223 10.50 1.75 -0.89
C THR A 223 10.31 3.15 -0.30
N ALA A 224 9.86 4.12 -1.09
CA ALA A 224 9.61 5.48 -0.62
C ALA A 224 8.45 5.53 0.38
N HIS A 225 7.36 4.79 0.14
CA HIS A 225 6.25 4.76 1.09
C HIS A 225 6.62 4.04 2.39
N THR A 226 7.43 2.99 2.32
CA THR A 226 8.05 2.38 3.51
C THR A 226 8.92 3.40 4.25
N ALA A 227 9.72 4.19 3.54
CA ALA A 227 10.56 5.24 4.13
C ALA A 227 9.74 6.33 4.83
N PHE A 228 8.63 6.79 4.23
CA PHE A 228 7.71 7.72 4.87
C PHE A 228 7.13 7.14 6.15
N THR A 229 6.57 5.92 6.10
CA THR A 229 6.04 5.24 7.29
C THR A 229 7.13 5.13 8.36
N TYR A 230 8.36 4.81 7.96
CA TYR A 230 9.47 4.66 8.89
C TYR A 230 9.87 5.97 9.59
N GLU A 231 9.83 7.11 8.90
CA GLU A 231 10.01 8.43 9.53
C GLU A 231 8.92 8.72 10.57
N VAL A 232 7.66 8.39 10.25
CA VAL A 232 6.53 8.54 11.19
C VAL A 232 6.62 7.58 12.37
N ASP A 233 7.04 6.33 12.14
CA ASP A 233 7.31 5.36 13.20
C ASP A 233 8.34 5.91 14.19
N ARG A 234 9.45 6.45 13.68
CA ARG A 234 10.49 7.05 14.52
C ARG A 234 9.96 8.27 15.28
N ALA A 235 9.17 9.13 14.64
CA ALA A 235 8.57 10.28 15.32
C ALA A 235 7.61 9.86 16.44
N MET A 236 6.77 8.85 16.20
CA MET A 236 5.90 8.28 17.23
C MET A 236 6.69 7.62 18.36
N GLN A 237 7.80 6.95 18.05
CA GLN A 237 8.68 6.31 19.05
C GLN A 237 9.38 7.31 19.98
N LEU A 238 9.54 8.56 19.55
CA LEU A 238 9.98 9.64 20.46
C LEU A 238 8.88 10.04 21.46
N VAL A 239 7.61 9.80 21.14
CA VAL A 239 6.46 10.04 22.01
C VAL A 239 6.20 8.84 22.93
N ASP A 240 6.13 7.64 22.35
CA ASP A 240 6.01 6.36 23.05
C ASP A 240 6.91 5.32 22.37
N PRO A 241 8.01 4.88 23.01
CA PRO A 241 8.97 3.97 22.37
C PRO A 241 8.40 2.57 22.10
N GLY A 242 7.22 2.22 22.62
CA GLY A 242 6.57 0.92 22.42
C GLY A 242 5.62 0.82 21.22
N VAL A 243 5.47 1.89 20.42
CA VAL A 243 4.53 1.93 19.30
C VAL A 243 5.19 1.78 17.93
N LEU A 244 4.40 1.34 16.97
CA LEU A 244 4.71 1.20 15.55
C LEU A 244 3.41 1.38 14.75
N THR A 245 3.49 1.95 13.54
CA THR A 245 2.37 2.07 12.62
C THR A 245 1.88 0.66 12.24
N PRO A 246 0.60 0.31 12.51
CA PRO A 246 0.02 -0.94 12.04
C PRO A 246 -0.30 -0.88 10.54
N TYR A 247 -0.60 -2.02 9.93
CA TYR A 247 -1.20 -2.04 8.58
C TYR A 247 -2.72 -2.22 8.65
N TRP A 248 -3.41 -1.67 7.66
CA TRP A 248 -4.79 -1.99 7.34
C TRP A 248 -4.79 -2.99 6.19
N ASP A 249 -5.18 -4.24 6.48
CA ASP A 249 -5.45 -5.20 5.42
C ASP A 249 -6.86 -4.99 4.87
N PHE A 250 -6.97 -4.12 3.87
CA PHE A 250 -8.25 -3.77 3.26
C PHE A 250 -8.86 -4.92 2.45
N THR A 251 -8.10 -5.99 2.15
CA THR A 251 -8.66 -7.18 1.50
C THR A 251 -9.60 -7.95 2.44
N LEU A 252 -9.43 -7.84 3.77
CA LEU A 252 -10.39 -8.32 4.75
C LEU A 252 -11.72 -7.58 4.65
N ASP A 253 -11.69 -6.26 4.47
CA ASP A 253 -12.92 -5.46 4.34
C ASP A 253 -13.59 -5.74 2.99
N ALA A 254 -12.81 -5.88 1.93
CA ALA A 254 -13.32 -6.29 0.63
C ALA A 254 -14.02 -7.66 0.69
N GLU A 255 -13.41 -8.65 1.34
CA GLU A 255 -13.94 -10.02 1.44
C GLU A 255 -15.17 -10.10 2.35
N PHE A 256 -15.08 -9.54 3.57
CA PHE A 256 -16.12 -9.75 4.59
C PHE A 256 -17.24 -8.73 4.57
N LEU A 257 -17.00 -7.52 4.04
CA LEU A 257 -17.99 -6.45 3.97
C LEU A 257 -18.44 -6.16 2.53
N GLY A 258 -17.64 -6.52 1.53
CA GLY A 258 -17.95 -6.29 0.12
C GLY A 258 -18.22 -4.81 -0.16
N ALA A 259 -19.37 -4.51 -0.77
CA ALA A 259 -19.79 -3.14 -1.03
C ALA A 259 -20.04 -2.29 0.24
N ASN A 260 -20.19 -2.93 1.40
CA ASN A 260 -20.39 -2.25 2.69
C ASN A 260 -19.07 -2.03 3.46
N TRP A 261 -17.91 -2.10 2.81
CA TRP A 261 -16.60 -1.88 3.47
C TRP A 261 -16.52 -0.56 4.25
N THR A 262 -17.36 0.43 3.93
CA THR A 262 -17.53 1.67 4.69
C THR A 262 -18.01 1.48 6.13
N GLU A 263 -18.50 0.29 6.49
CA GLU A 263 -18.89 -0.09 7.86
C GLU A 263 -17.70 -0.56 8.71
N SER A 264 -16.49 -0.63 8.13
CA SER A 264 -15.27 -1.04 8.83
C SER A 264 -15.03 -0.20 10.08
N GLN A 265 -14.49 -0.84 11.12
CA GLN A 265 -14.18 -0.21 12.41
C GLN A 265 -13.18 0.94 12.27
N LEU A 266 -12.41 0.98 11.18
CA LEU A 266 -11.47 2.05 10.88
C LEU A 266 -12.11 3.44 10.84
N PHE A 267 -13.39 3.51 10.46
CA PHE A 267 -14.10 4.77 10.27
C PHE A 267 -14.86 5.25 11.52
N GLN A 268 -14.60 4.62 12.67
CA GLN A 268 -15.12 5.07 13.96
C GLN A 268 -14.48 6.38 14.41
N LEU A 269 -15.22 7.17 15.18
CA LEU A 269 -14.79 8.52 15.62
C LEU A 269 -13.53 8.48 16.49
N ASP A 270 -13.30 7.42 17.26
CA ASP A 270 -12.13 7.24 18.12
C ASP A 270 -10.94 6.59 17.39
N TRP A 271 -11.12 6.17 16.13
CA TRP A 271 -10.08 5.73 15.19
C TRP A 271 -9.82 6.84 14.15
N PHE A 272 -9.99 6.58 12.85
CA PHE A 272 -9.66 7.53 11.77
C PHE A 272 -10.82 8.44 11.35
N GLY A 273 -11.98 8.33 12.00
CA GLY A 273 -13.18 9.10 11.71
C GLY A 273 -13.91 8.66 10.43
N PRO A 274 -15.15 9.14 10.23
CA PRO A 274 -15.99 8.71 9.11
C PRO A 274 -15.39 9.09 7.75
N LEU A 275 -15.63 8.25 6.73
CA LEU A 275 -15.27 8.57 5.34
C LEU A 275 -16.05 9.79 4.81
N MET A 276 -17.27 9.98 5.29
CA MET A 276 -18.11 11.14 5.01
C MET A 276 -18.41 11.90 6.30
N PRO A 277 -17.62 12.93 6.63
CA PRO A 277 -17.95 13.86 7.71
C PRO A 277 -19.30 14.52 7.47
N LYS A 278 -20.05 14.72 8.57
CA LYS A 278 -21.41 15.27 8.57
C LYS A 278 -21.42 16.80 8.58
N ASN A 279 -20.31 17.42 8.96
CA ASN A 279 -20.14 18.88 8.88
C ASN A 279 -20.08 19.36 7.43
N ALA A 280 -20.57 20.59 7.19
CA ALA A 280 -20.68 21.17 5.85
C ALA A 280 -19.32 21.42 5.18
N GLN A 281 -18.26 21.56 5.97
CA GLN A 281 -16.90 21.80 5.50
C GLN A 281 -16.17 20.51 5.10
N ARG A 282 -16.78 19.34 5.33
CA ARG A 282 -16.17 18.02 5.09
C ARG A 282 -14.86 17.80 5.85
N THR A 283 -14.60 18.56 6.92
CA THR A 283 -13.38 18.40 7.73
C THR A 283 -13.46 17.14 8.57
N LEU A 284 -12.32 16.53 8.89
CA LEU A 284 -12.28 15.32 9.73
C LEU A 284 -13.03 15.51 11.07
N GLU A 285 -13.66 14.43 11.53
CA GLU A 285 -14.37 14.34 12.80
C GLU A 285 -13.70 13.33 13.75
N GLY A 286 -13.99 13.43 15.04
CA GLY A 286 -13.48 12.49 16.03
C GLY A 286 -12.05 12.80 16.47
N ARG A 287 -11.25 11.75 16.74
CA ARG A 287 -9.88 11.83 17.26
C ARG A 287 -9.02 12.75 16.41
N PHE A 288 -9.14 12.68 15.09
CA PHE A 288 -8.33 13.49 14.17
C PHE A 288 -9.04 14.76 13.68
N ALA A 289 -10.06 15.25 14.39
CA ALA A 289 -10.55 16.60 14.17
C ALA A 289 -9.43 17.64 14.36
N ASN A 290 -9.48 18.71 13.58
CA ASN A 290 -8.52 19.82 13.60
C ASN A 290 -7.09 19.49 13.14
N VAL A 291 -6.86 18.41 12.40
CA VAL A 291 -5.58 18.24 11.66
C VAL A 291 -5.48 19.32 10.60
N SER A 292 -4.41 20.11 10.64
CA SER A 292 -4.20 21.26 9.76
C SER A 292 -3.68 20.88 8.37
N VAL A 293 -4.00 21.69 7.37
CA VAL A 293 -3.40 21.62 6.02
C VAL A 293 -2.20 22.56 5.93
N PRO A 294 -1.04 22.12 5.42
CA PRO A 294 0.09 23.01 5.18
C PRO A 294 -0.31 24.17 4.28
N SER A 295 0.16 25.36 4.61
CA SER A 295 -0.19 26.58 3.88
C SER A 295 1.05 27.41 3.60
N ASP A 296 1.35 27.56 2.31
CA ASP A 296 2.50 28.31 1.82
C ASP A 296 2.22 28.76 0.38
N CYS A 297 2.13 30.07 0.16
CA CYS A 297 1.88 30.64 -1.18
C CYS A 297 3.15 30.65 -2.06
N ASP A 298 4.33 30.46 -1.45
CA ASP A 298 5.62 30.45 -2.15
C ASP A 298 6.05 29.01 -2.49
N PHE A 299 5.37 27.99 -1.96
CA PHE A 299 5.64 26.59 -2.28
C PHE A 299 5.11 26.24 -3.67
N ASP A 300 5.92 25.60 -4.52
CA ASP A 300 5.57 25.43 -5.95
C ASP A 300 4.21 24.73 -6.21
N VAL A 301 3.80 23.81 -5.35
CA VAL A 301 2.58 23.01 -5.53
C VAL A 301 1.54 23.38 -4.47
N HIS A 302 0.73 24.39 -4.79
CA HIS A 302 -0.35 24.87 -3.94
C HIS A 302 -1.58 25.26 -4.76
N ASN A 303 -2.76 25.26 -4.12
CA ASN A 303 -3.97 25.81 -4.73
C ASN A 303 -4.07 27.33 -4.56
N ALA A 304 -5.07 27.97 -5.18
CA ALA A 304 -5.25 29.43 -5.13
C ALA A 304 -5.45 30.02 -3.72
N TYR A 305 -5.75 29.20 -2.70
CA TYR A 305 -5.86 29.60 -1.30
C TYR A 305 -4.58 29.35 -0.49
N CYS A 306 -3.47 29.07 -1.19
CA CYS A 306 -2.16 28.74 -0.63
C CYS A 306 -2.13 27.45 0.20
N ARG A 307 -3.08 26.53 0.01
CA ARG A 307 -2.99 25.20 0.61
C ARG A 307 -2.02 24.36 -0.22
N VAL A 308 -1.08 23.70 0.45
CA VAL A 308 -0.17 22.75 -0.19
C VAL A 308 -0.97 21.49 -0.52
N THR A 309 -1.48 21.46 -1.74
CA THR A 309 -2.33 20.42 -2.31
C THR A 309 -2.28 20.57 -3.82
N ASP A 310 -3.11 19.82 -4.52
CA ASP A 310 -3.26 19.94 -5.96
C ASP A 310 -3.64 21.37 -6.38
N GLU A 311 -2.96 21.93 -7.38
CA GLU A 311 -3.16 23.30 -7.88
C GLU A 311 -4.61 23.58 -8.31
N ARG A 312 -5.35 22.51 -8.67
CA ARG A 312 -6.73 22.56 -9.15
C ARG A 312 -7.75 22.33 -8.04
N ASN A 313 -7.31 22.02 -6.83
CA ASN A 313 -8.18 21.78 -5.69
C ASN A 313 -8.78 23.11 -5.22
N GLU A 314 -10.09 23.26 -5.33
CA GLU A 314 -10.75 24.52 -4.97
C GLU A 314 -11.15 24.61 -3.49
N ASP A 315 -10.58 23.75 -2.63
CA ASP A 315 -10.86 23.76 -1.20
C ASP A 315 -10.03 24.83 -0.44
N PRO A 316 -10.66 25.87 0.14
CA PRO A 316 -9.95 26.84 0.98
C PRO A 316 -9.65 26.32 2.39
N SER A 317 -10.14 25.13 2.75
CA SER A 317 -10.07 24.61 4.12
C SER A 317 -8.64 24.60 4.66
N ALA A 318 -8.46 25.13 5.87
CA ALA A 318 -7.21 25.02 6.61
C ALA A 318 -7.10 23.70 7.39
N LEU A 319 -8.13 22.86 7.32
CA LEU A 319 -8.21 21.56 7.99
C LEU A 319 -8.41 20.45 6.97
N VAL A 320 -7.90 19.26 7.26
CA VAL A 320 -8.00 18.10 6.37
C VAL A 320 -9.47 17.79 6.10
N THR A 321 -9.80 17.63 4.82
CA THR A 321 -11.14 17.28 4.35
C THR A 321 -11.16 15.88 3.73
N ARG A 322 -12.32 15.23 3.85
CA ARG A 322 -12.60 13.92 3.28
C ARG A 322 -14.05 13.88 2.82
N ALA A 323 -14.33 13.25 1.68
CA ALA A 323 -15.68 13.09 1.16
C ALA A 323 -15.81 11.73 0.47
N HIS A 324 -16.68 10.87 0.96
CA HIS A 324 -16.99 9.59 0.31
C HIS A 324 -18.05 9.76 -0.80
N GLU A 325 -17.73 10.64 -1.75
CA GLU A 325 -18.56 10.93 -2.92
C GLU A 325 -17.71 11.41 -4.10
N LEU A 326 -18.22 11.22 -5.31
CA LEU A 326 -17.64 11.73 -6.55
C LEU A 326 -18.60 12.78 -7.10
N CYS A 327 -18.44 14.03 -6.66
CA CYS A 327 -19.28 15.15 -7.06
C CYS A 327 -20.79 14.86 -6.90
N GLY A 328 -21.20 14.48 -5.68
CA GLY A 328 -22.59 14.16 -5.33
C GLY A 328 -23.02 12.74 -5.69
N LEU A 329 -22.21 11.97 -6.43
CA LEU A 329 -22.43 10.54 -6.64
C LEU A 329 -21.86 9.76 -5.46
N LYS A 330 -22.68 8.95 -4.79
CA LYS A 330 -22.21 8.07 -3.71
C LYS A 330 -21.24 7.03 -4.27
N THR A 331 -20.14 6.79 -3.57
CA THR A 331 -19.11 5.82 -3.96
C THR A 331 -19.42 4.42 -3.45
N ASP A 332 -20.16 3.62 -4.21
CA ASP A 332 -20.36 2.19 -3.91
C ASP A 332 -19.25 1.31 -4.55
N VAL A 333 -18.06 1.89 -4.77
CA VAL A 333 -16.91 1.20 -5.37
C VAL A 333 -16.29 0.27 -4.32
N ALA A 334 -16.18 -1.01 -4.65
CA ALA A 334 -15.50 -1.99 -3.79
C ALA A 334 -14.00 -1.67 -3.67
N LEU A 335 -13.42 -1.95 -2.50
CA LEU A 335 -11.97 -1.97 -2.34
C LEU A 335 -11.37 -3.13 -3.13
N PRO A 336 -10.09 -3.04 -3.57
CA PRO A 336 -9.41 -4.17 -4.17
C PRO A 336 -9.38 -5.37 -3.21
N GLY A 337 -9.74 -6.55 -3.72
CA GLY A 337 -10.00 -7.73 -2.91
C GLY A 337 -9.01 -8.86 -3.16
N CYS A 338 -9.39 -10.06 -2.76
CA CYS A 338 -8.55 -11.25 -2.87
C CYS A 338 -8.20 -11.60 -4.32
N SER A 339 -9.04 -11.26 -5.31
CA SER A 339 -8.79 -11.51 -6.73
C SER A 339 -7.61 -10.71 -7.29
N GLU A 340 -7.52 -9.44 -6.94
CA GLU A 340 -6.43 -8.55 -7.34
C GLU A 340 -5.17 -8.87 -6.53
N PHE A 341 -5.33 -9.07 -5.22
CA PHE A 341 -4.22 -9.35 -4.33
C PHE A 341 -3.50 -10.66 -4.67
N SER A 342 -4.25 -11.73 -5.00
CA SER A 342 -3.65 -13.01 -5.37
C SER A 342 -2.81 -12.91 -6.65
N GLN A 343 -3.17 -12.03 -7.59
CA GLN A 343 -2.36 -11.76 -8.77
C GLN A 343 -1.02 -11.14 -8.39
N CYS A 344 -1.01 -10.18 -7.45
CA CYS A 344 0.23 -9.56 -6.98
C CYS A 344 1.21 -10.61 -6.40
N LEU A 345 0.69 -11.58 -5.64
CA LEU A 345 1.50 -12.66 -5.05
C LEU A 345 2.13 -13.61 -6.08
N THR A 346 1.61 -13.65 -7.31
CA THR A 346 2.15 -14.49 -8.40
C THR A 346 3.20 -13.79 -9.26
N THR A 347 3.45 -12.50 -9.02
CA THR A 347 4.45 -11.74 -9.76
C THR A 347 5.86 -12.26 -9.49
N THR A 348 6.77 -12.07 -10.44
CA THR A 348 8.17 -12.56 -10.33
C THR A 348 9.22 -11.47 -10.55
N SER A 349 8.79 -10.25 -10.90
CA SER A 349 9.67 -9.09 -11.11
C SER A 349 9.18 -7.90 -10.28
N LEU A 350 10.10 -7.01 -9.89
CA LEU A 350 9.74 -5.76 -9.22
C LEU A 350 8.80 -4.90 -10.06
N THR A 351 8.94 -4.92 -11.39
CA THR A 351 8.10 -4.11 -12.30
C THR A 351 6.64 -4.57 -12.24
N ASP A 352 6.40 -5.87 -12.35
CA ASP A 352 5.03 -6.41 -12.28
C ASP A 352 4.44 -6.26 -10.87
N LEU A 353 5.27 -6.44 -9.82
CA LEU A 353 4.85 -6.25 -8.44
C LEU A 353 4.43 -4.79 -8.18
N HIS A 354 5.22 -3.82 -8.64
CA HIS A 354 4.91 -2.41 -8.58
C HIS A 354 3.59 -2.09 -9.30
N THR A 355 3.43 -2.53 -10.55
CA THR A 355 2.19 -2.28 -11.30
C THR A 355 0.98 -2.86 -10.58
N CYS A 356 1.09 -4.04 -9.98
CA CYS A 356 0.01 -4.59 -9.19
C CYS A 356 -0.25 -3.78 -7.90
N ALA A 357 0.80 -3.43 -7.17
CA ALA A 357 0.70 -2.70 -5.91
C ALA A 357 0.13 -1.28 -6.09
N GLU A 358 0.66 -0.49 -7.03
CA GLU A 358 0.26 0.90 -7.24
C GLU A 358 -0.99 1.01 -8.13
N ASP A 359 -0.96 0.43 -9.33
CA ASP A 359 -2.01 0.68 -10.33
C ASP A 359 -3.31 -0.08 -10.05
N VAL A 360 -3.22 -1.28 -9.45
CA VAL A 360 -4.39 -2.15 -9.20
C VAL A 360 -4.90 -1.98 -7.78
N MET A 361 -4.02 -2.10 -6.78
CA MET A 361 -4.41 -2.20 -5.37
C MET A 361 -4.53 -0.85 -4.66
N HIS A 362 -3.82 0.20 -5.11
CA HIS A 362 -3.68 1.46 -4.35
C HIS A 362 -4.47 2.62 -4.94
N GLY A 363 -4.30 2.90 -6.24
CA GLY A 363 -4.67 4.19 -6.82
C GLY A 363 -6.13 4.60 -6.62
N ASN A 364 -7.09 3.69 -6.84
CA ASN A 364 -8.51 4.01 -6.71
C ASN A 364 -8.94 4.25 -5.25
N MET A 365 -8.21 3.71 -4.26
CA MET A 365 -8.56 3.88 -2.84
C MET A 365 -8.46 5.35 -2.43
N HIS A 366 -7.43 6.05 -2.89
CA HIS A 366 -7.22 7.48 -2.64
C HIS A 366 -8.42 8.31 -3.06
N THR A 367 -8.87 8.12 -4.31
CA THR A 367 -10.04 8.81 -4.85
C THR A 367 -11.34 8.45 -4.13
N VAL A 368 -11.55 7.19 -3.76
CA VAL A 368 -12.81 6.75 -3.14
C VAL A 368 -12.90 7.16 -1.66
N ILE A 369 -11.76 7.27 -0.98
CA ILE A 369 -11.68 7.74 0.41
C ILE A 369 -11.77 9.26 0.45
N GLY A 370 -10.97 9.97 -0.35
CA GLY A 370 -10.90 11.43 -0.33
C GLY A 370 -12.08 12.11 -1.03
N GLY A 371 -12.51 11.52 -2.15
CA GLY A 371 -13.53 12.01 -3.06
C GLY A 371 -13.42 13.46 -3.50
N PHE A 372 -14.50 13.90 -4.13
CA PHE A 372 -14.67 15.22 -4.71
C PHE A 372 -16.04 15.78 -4.35
N PHE A 373 -16.10 17.03 -3.89
CA PHE A 373 -17.35 17.62 -3.39
C PHE A 373 -17.45 19.10 -3.77
N GLY A 374 -18.66 19.67 -3.60
CA GLY A 374 -18.91 21.06 -3.98
C GLY A 374 -18.67 21.33 -5.48
N CYS A 375 -18.84 20.31 -6.33
CA CYS A 375 -18.60 20.43 -7.76
C CYS A 375 -19.74 21.17 -8.45
N PRO A 376 -19.46 22.08 -9.40
CA PRO A 376 -20.47 22.78 -10.19
C PRO A 376 -21.24 21.85 -11.15
N TYR A 377 -20.58 20.79 -11.62
CA TYR A 377 -21.15 19.76 -12.49
C TYR A 377 -21.16 18.44 -11.72
N ALA A 378 -22.27 18.16 -11.06
CA ALA A 378 -22.42 17.00 -10.18
C ALA A 378 -22.72 15.72 -10.98
N LEU A 379 -21.96 14.66 -10.72
CA LEU A 379 -22.24 13.32 -11.27
C LEU A 379 -23.53 12.76 -10.67
N GLY A 380 -23.80 13.05 -9.40
CA GLY A 380 -25.00 12.58 -8.70
C GLY A 380 -26.30 13.07 -9.37
N ASP A 381 -26.35 14.33 -9.78
CA ASP A 381 -27.50 14.90 -10.48
C ASP A 381 -27.72 14.23 -11.84
N LEU A 382 -26.63 13.94 -12.55
CA LEU A 382 -26.70 13.27 -13.85
C LEU A 382 -27.18 11.82 -13.71
N VAL A 383 -26.72 11.09 -12.69
CA VAL A 383 -27.22 9.74 -12.39
C VAL A 383 -28.68 9.76 -11.98
N ALA A 384 -29.13 10.75 -11.20
CA ALA A 384 -30.53 10.86 -10.81
C ALA A 384 -31.47 11.04 -12.02
N ASN A 385 -31.02 11.76 -13.05
CA ASN A 385 -31.77 11.95 -14.30
C ASN A 385 -31.59 10.77 -15.27
N HIS A 386 -30.44 10.11 -15.26
CA HIS A 386 -30.08 9.00 -16.15
C HIS A 386 -29.52 7.79 -15.37
N PRO A 387 -30.36 7.03 -14.64
CA PRO A 387 -29.88 5.94 -13.78
C PRO A 387 -29.08 4.85 -14.51
N SER A 388 -29.34 4.63 -15.80
CA SER A 388 -28.60 3.67 -16.62
C SER A 388 -27.14 4.06 -16.88
N TRP A 389 -26.73 5.30 -16.57
CA TRP A 389 -25.36 5.79 -16.79
C TRP A 389 -24.46 5.60 -15.58
N GLU A 390 -24.99 5.15 -14.44
CA GLU A 390 -24.29 5.11 -13.14
C GLU A 390 -22.93 4.39 -13.19
N GLU A 391 -22.85 3.24 -13.86
CA GLU A 391 -21.58 2.50 -13.99
C GLU A 391 -20.52 3.31 -14.75
N MET A 392 -20.93 3.94 -15.86
CA MET A 392 -20.04 4.76 -16.69
C MET A 392 -19.60 6.02 -15.92
N LEU A 393 -20.53 6.70 -15.24
CA LEU A 393 -20.26 7.93 -14.49
C LEU A 393 -19.43 7.68 -13.23
N THR A 394 -19.63 6.54 -12.55
CA THR A 394 -18.74 6.09 -11.47
C THR A 394 -17.32 5.90 -11.99
N GLY A 395 -17.15 5.22 -13.14
CA GLY A 395 -15.84 5.03 -13.77
C GLY A 395 -15.15 6.31 -14.25
N ILE A 396 -15.93 7.36 -14.55
CA ILE A 396 -15.43 8.71 -14.85
C ILE A 396 -15.03 9.42 -13.56
N GLY A 397 -15.88 9.36 -12.53
CA GLY A 397 -15.63 9.98 -11.24
C GLY A 397 -14.35 9.46 -10.57
N THR A 398 -14.10 8.15 -10.61
CA THR A 398 -12.85 7.58 -10.05
C THR A 398 -11.59 8.03 -10.78
N ARG A 399 -11.71 8.50 -12.03
CA ARG A 399 -10.62 9.07 -12.84
C ARG A 399 -10.69 10.59 -12.98
N ALA A 400 -11.55 11.26 -12.23
CA ALA A 400 -11.79 12.69 -12.39
C ALA A 400 -10.51 13.51 -12.20
N ILE A 401 -9.67 13.15 -11.24
CA ILE A 401 -8.39 13.83 -11.03
C ILE A 401 -7.48 13.73 -12.26
N ASN A 402 -7.39 12.56 -12.90
CA ASN A 402 -6.60 12.36 -14.11
C ASN A 402 -7.18 13.17 -15.28
N ILE A 403 -8.51 13.17 -15.44
CA ILE A 403 -9.18 13.99 -16.46
C ILE A 403 -8.78 15.46 -16.29
N TRP A 404 -8.97 16.00 -15.08
CA TRP A 404 -8.60 17.37 -14.78
C TRP A 404 -7.08 17.62 -14.95
N GLN A 405 -6.22 16.62 -14.73
CA GLN A 405 -4.75 16.78 -14.84
C GLN A 405 -4.39 16.97 -16.30
N HIS A 406 -5.00 16.17 -17.18
CA HIS A 406 -4.78 16.24 -18.60
C HIS A 406 -5.33 17.53 -19.21
N VAL A 407 -6.53 17.99 -18.82
CA VAL A 407 -7.06 19.29 -19.31
C VAL A 407 -6.20 20.47 -18.85
N TYR A 408 -5.72 20.42 -17.61
CA TYR A 408 -4.81 21.44 -17.07
C TYR A 408 -3.45 21.43 -17.78
N GLY A 409 -2.84 20.25 -17.94
CA GLY A 409 -1.56 20.06 -18.64
C GLY A 409 -1.62 20.45 -20.12
N ALA A 410 -2.77 20.22 -20.78
CA ALA A 410 -3.06 20.71 -22.13
C ALA A 410 -3.26 22.23 -22.20
N LYS A 411 -3.19 22.93 -21.06
CA LYS A 411 -3.38 24.39 -20.90
C LYS A 411 -4.77 24.87 -21.32
N ALA A 412 -5.75 23.98 -21.40
CA ALA A 412 -7.13 24.31 -21.71
C ALA A 412 -7.87 24.86 -20.48
N MET A 413 -7.62 24.25 -19.30
CA MET A 413 -8.11 24.77 -18.01
C MET A 413 -7.17 25.85 -17.46
N LYS A 414 -7.76 26.87 -16.85
CA LYS A 414 -7.09 27.99 -16.18
C LYS A 414 -7.61 28.08 -14.75
N CYS A 415 -6.69 27.98 -13.80
CA CYS A 415 -6.98 28.16 -12.38
C CYS A 415 -6.50 29.55 -11.93
N PRO A 416 -7.21 30.19 -10.98
CA PRO A 416 -6.74 31.42 -10.35
C PRO A 416 -5.40 31.20 -9.65
N LEU A 417 -4.55 32.22 -9.63
CA LEU A 417 -3.28 32.16 -8.89
C LEU A 417 -3.46 32.47 -7.41
N LYS A 418 -4.50 33.24 -7.07
CA LYS A 418 -4.78 33.64 -5.69
C LYS A 418 -6.27 33.89 -5.52
N CYS A 419 -6.79 33.43 -4.40
CA CYS A 419 -8.15 33.69 -3.94
C CYS A 419 -8.18 34.01 -2.45
N ASP A 420 -9.20 34.75 -2.03
CA ASP A 420 -9.49 35.09 -0.64
C ASP A 420 -10.78 34.40 -0.21
N ALA A 421 -10.68 33.43 0.70
CA ALA A 421 -11.83 32.67 1.17
C ALA A 421 -12.90 33.52 1.90
N ALA A 422 -12.57 34.75 2.31
CA ALA A 422 -13.51 35.68 2.93
C ALA A 422 -14.23 36.60 1.92
N GLU A 423 -13.66 36.79 0.72
CA GLU A 423 -14.18 37.73 -0.28
C GLU A 423 -14.67 37.05 -1.56
N ASP A 424 -14.02 35.96 -1.97
CA ASP A 424 -14.30 35.26 -3.22
C ASP A 424 -15.45 34.26 -3.10
N SER A 425 -16.23 34.16 -4.18
CA SER A 425 -17.23 33.11 -4.39
C SER A 425 -16.76 32.14 -5.47
N TRP A 426 -17.54 31.06 -5.68
CA TRP A 426 -17.31 30.16 -6.81
C TRP A 426 -17.21 30.93 -8.13
N GLU A 427 -18.09 31.91 -8.36
CA GLU A 427 -18.12 32.68 -9.60
C GLU A 427 -16.87 33.55 -9.83
N THR A 428 -16.18 33.96 -8.75
CA THR A 428 -14.99 34.83 -8.84
C THR A 428 -13.67 34.07 -8.75
N CYS A 429 -13.65 32.92 -8.09
CA CYS A 429 -12.48 32.06 -7.93
C CYS A 429 -12.83 30.60 -8.21
N HIS A 430 -12.56 30.15 -9.44
CA HIS A 430 -12.61 28.75 -9.83
C HIS A 430 -11.73 28.48 -11.05
N CYS A 431 -11.30 27.24 -11.18
CA CYS A 431 -10.72 26.73 -12.41
C CYS A 431 -11.81 26.63 -13.49
N SER A 432 -11.50 27.11 -14.69
CA SER A 432 -12.42 27.03 -15.83
C SER A 432 -11.68 26.89 -17.16
N CYS A 433 -12.38 26.48 -18.21
CA CYS A 433 -11.85 26.54 -19.58
C CYS A 433 -12.44 27.73 -20.32
N PRO A 434 -11.65 28.80 -20.60
CA PRO A 434 -12.14 29.98 -21.33
C PRO A 434 -12.72 29.66 -22.70
N ALA A 435 -12.29 28.54 -23.32
CA ALA A 435 -12.81 28.06 -24.59
C ALA A 435 -14.27 27.55 -24.52
N LEU A 436 -14.72 27.13 -23.32
CA LEU A 436 -16.07 26.63 -23.07
C LEU A 436 -16.98 27.67 -22.41
N SER A 437 -16.42 28.76 -21.87
CA SER A 437 -17.19 29.82 -21.23
C SER A 437 -18.15 30.53 -22.21
N PRO A 438 -19.34 30.94 -21.76
CA PRO A 438 -20.25 31.75 -22.56
C PRO A 438 -19.56 33.03 -23.08
N LYS A 439 -19.63 33.26 -24.39
CA LYS A 439 -19.22 34.56 -24.96
C LYS A 439 -20.36 35.56 -24.78
N PRO A 440 -20.11 36.81 -24.37
CA PRO A 440 -21.15 37.82 -24.29
C PRO A 440 -21.80 38.04 -25.67
N GLY A 441 -23.12 37.92 -25.73
CA GLY A 441 -23.90 38.22 -26.93
C GLY A 441 -23.92 39.73 -27.22
N PRO A 442 -24.33 40.15 -28.44
CA PRO A 442 -24.28 41.54 -28.89
C PRO A 442 -25.09 42.54 -28.03
N ASN A 443 -25.94 42.06 -27.10
CA ASN A 443 -26.78 42.88 -26.21
C ASN A 443 -26.55 42.63 -24.70
N GLY A 444 -25.45 41.99 -24.30
CA GLY A 444 -25.16 41.72 -22.88
C GLY A 444 -26.01 40.60 -22.25
N THR A 445 -26.77 39.84 -23.05
CA THR A 445 -27.37 38.58 -22.62
C THR A 445 -26.32 37.47 -22.63
N VAL A 446 -26.15 36.78 -21.51
CA VAL A 446 -25.37 35.54 -21.43
C VAL A 446 -26.27 34.42 -21.98
N GLU A 447 -26.07 34.02 -23.23
CA GLU A 447 -26.63 32.74 -23.69
C GLU A 447 -25.90 31.60 -22.96
N ALA A 448 -26.64 30.60 -22.46
CA ALA A 448 -26.00 29.36 -22.04
C ALA A 448 -25.16 28.85 -23.23
N ALA A 449 -23.85 28.69 -23.04
CA ALA A 449 -22.98 28.18 -24.09
C ALA A 449 -23.51 26.81 -24.52
N THR A 450 -24.25 26.74 -25.63
CA THR A 450 -24.64 25.46 -26.21
C THR A 450 -23.44 24.98 -27.00
N LEU A 451 -22.53 24.28 -26.32
CA LEU A 451 -21.43 23.62 -27.00
C LEU A 451 -22.03 22.52 -27.89
N GLY A 452 -21.95 22.70 -29.21
CA GLY A 452 -22.37 21.67 -30.15
C GLY A 452 -21.50 20.42 -30.01
N VAL A 453 -22.05 19.25 -30.40
CA VAL A 453 -21.34 17.95 -30.33
C VAL A 453 -19.95 18.01 -30.96
N ASP A 454 -19.82 18.63 -32.13
CA ASP A 454 -18.54 18.76 -32.82
C ASP A 454 -17.53 19.63 -32.05
N ALA A 455 -18.00 20.62 -31.30
CA ALA A 455 -17.15 21.45 -30.47
C ALA A 455 -16.68 20.71 -29.22
N SER A 456 -17.53 19.91 -28.57
CA SER A 456 -17.12 19.01 -27.48
C SER A 456 -16.07 18.01 -27.96
N LYS A 457 -16.28 17.36 -29.11
CA LYS A 457 -15.35 16.39 -29.69
C LYS A 457 -13.99 17.02 -30.05
N ARG A 458 -13.99 18.23 -30.62
CA ARG A 458 -12.74 18.98 -30.85
C ARG A 458 -12.01 19.27 -29.54
N PHE A 459 -12.74 19.73 -28.52
CA PHE A 459 -12.16 19.98 -27.19
C PHE A 459 -11.55 18.71 -26.59
N PHE A 460 -12.23 17.56 -26.64
CA PHE A 460 -11.69 16.29 -26.15
C PHE A 460 -10.44 15.85 -26.91
N ASN A 461 -10.41 16.07 -28.23
CA ASN A 461 -9.27 15.74 -29.06
C ASN A 461 -8.06 16.64 -28.75
N GLU A 462 -8.28 17.94 -28.56
CA GLU A 462 -7.24 18.92 -28.22
C GLU A 462 -6.67 18.70 -26.81
N THR A 463 -7.49 18.22 -25.88
CA THR A 463 -7.10 17.95 -24.48
C THR A 463 -6.58 16.53 -24.26
N GLY A 464 -6.79 15.62 -25.21
CA GLY A 464 -6.36 14.23 -25.13
C GLY A 464 -7.20 13.34 -24.21
N ILE A 465 -8.41 13.78 -23.81
CA ILE A 465 -9.31 12.95 -22.97
C ILE A 465 -9.97 11.87 -23.82
N ILE A 466 -10.42 12.23 -25.03
CA ILE A 466 -10.97 11.32 -26.04
C ILE A 466 -10.48 11.80 -27.40
N TYR A 467 -9.71 10.97 -28.11
CA TYR A 467 -9.06 11.39 -29.36
C TYR A 467 -8.85 10.21 -30.32
N PHE A 468 -8.56 10.55 -31.57
CA PHE A 468 -8.03 9.59 -32.56
C PHE A 468 -6.55 9.93 -32.76
N ALA A 469 -5.65 8.96 -32.54
CA ALA A 469 -4.22 9.20 -32.81
C ALA A 469 -3.95 9.43 -34.31
N ASP A 470 -4.76 8.80 -35.17
CA ASP A 470 -4.86 9.08 -36.60
C ASP A 470 -6.34 9.26 -36.98
N PRO A 471 -6.80 10.48 -37.32
CA PRO A 471 -8.19 10.76 -37.69
C PRO A 471 -8.72 10.00 -38.91
N SER A 472 -7.84 9.39 -39.70
CA SER A 472 -8.18 8.56 -40.86
C SER A 472 -8.23 7.05 -40.53
N ASP A 473 -7.77 6.65 -39.35
CA ASP A 473 -7.81 5.27 -38.86
C ASP A 473 -8.66 5.18 -37.60
N CYS A 474 -9.87 4.64 -37.72
CA CYS A 474 -10.79 4.58 -36.58
C CYS A 474 -10.35 3.58 -35.51
N SER A 475 -9.40 2.68 -35.83
CA SER A 475 -8.78 1.80 -34.83
C SER A 475 -7.90 2.56 -33.84
N SER A 476 -7.41 3.75 -34.23
CA SER A 476 -6.61 4.66 -33.43
C SER A 476 -7.38 5.38 -32.32
N PHE A 477 -8.67 5.10 -32.17
CA PHE A 477 -9.51 5.67 -31.11
C PHE A 477 -8.96 5.33 -29.72
N ALA A 478 -8.64 6.39 -28.97
CA ALA A 478 -8.13 6.36 -27.62
C ALA A 478 -9.07 7.13 -26.68
N SER A 479 -9.40 6.50 -25.56
CA SER A 479 -10.19 7.08 -24.48
C SER A 479 -9.65 6.57 -23.15
N PRO A 480 -8.49 7.10 -22.69
CA PRO A 480 -7.80 6.59 -21.50
C PRO A 480 -8.60 6.77 -20.20
N TYR A 481 -9.50 7.77 -20.12
CA TYR A 481 -10.21 8.10 -18.87
C TYR A 481 -11.70 7.76 -18.88
N VAL A 482 -12.26 7.43 -20.04
CA VAL A 482 -13.62 6.89 -20.17
C VAL A 482 -13.49 5.54 -20.85
N TYR A 483 -13.88 4.45 -20.19
CA TYR A 483 -13.58 3.11 -20.71
C TYR A 483 -14.07 2.94 -22.17
N LYS A 484 -13.17 2.46 -23.04
CA LYS A 484 -13.43 2.24 -24.47
C LYS A 484 -14.68 1.39 -24.74
N LYS A 485 -15.07 0.52 -23.80
CA LYS A 485 -16.28 -0.33 -23.88
C LYS A 485 -17.60 0.46 -24.01
N TYR A 486 -17.61 1.75 -23.63
CA TYR A 486 -18.79 2.61 -23.70
C TYR A 486 -18.92 3.36 -25.02
N PHE A 487 -18.01 3.18 -25.98
CA PHE A 487 -18.03 3.91 -27.25
C PHE A 487 -18.37 3.00 -28.42
N ASP A 488 -19.23 3.49 -29.31
CA ASP A 488 -19.41 2.99 -30.66
C ASP A 488 -18.57 3.88 -31.60
N VAL A 489 -17.52 3.30 -32.20
CA VAL A 489 -16.62 3.98 -33.13
C VAL A 489 -17.00 3.61 -34.56
N GLN A 490 -17.14 4.60 -35.43
CA GLN A 490 -17.67 4.44 -36.78
C GLN A 490 -16.92 5.26 -37.83
N THR A 491 -16.89 4.76 -39.07
CA THR A 491 -16.38 5.49 -40.24
C THR A 491 -17.55 6.15 -40.96
N LYS A 492 -17.48 7.48 -41.16
CA LYS A 492 -18.46 8.25 -41.92
C LYS A 492 -18.33 7.98 -43.43
N ALA A 493 -19.35 8.39 -44.18
CA ALA A 493 -19.37 8.24 -45.64
C ALA A 493 -18.24 8.99 -46.36
N ASP A 494 -17.69 10.04 -45.75
CA ASP A 494 -16.54 10.80 -46.25
C ASP A 494 -15.18 10.21 -45.86
N GLY A 495 -15.17 9.05 -45.19
CA GLY A 495 -13.98 8.36 -44.72
C GLY A 495 -13.44 8.85 -43.38
N SER A 496 -14.03 9.88 -42.77
CA SER A 496 -13.62 10.36 -41.44
C SER A 496 -14.13 9.46 -40.31
N CYS A 497 -13.41 9.43 -39.19
CA CYS A 497 -13.81 8.68 -38.00
C CYS A 497 -14.70 9.50 -37.07
N ASP A 498 -15.61 8.81 -36.39
CA ASP A 498 -16.47 9.40 -35.36
C ASP A 498 -16.74 8.41 -34.23
N TYR A 499 -17.28 8.92 -33.12
CA TYR A 499 -17.75 8.10 -32.02
C TYR A 499 -19.06 8.62 -31.41
N SER A 500 -19.81 7.71 -30.80
CA SER A 500 -20.94 7.99 -29.91
C SER A 500 -20.83 7.10 -28.68
N ILE A 501 -21.55 7.46 -27.61
CA ILE A 501 -21.74 6.60 -26.46
C ILE A 501 -22.74 5.50 -26.82
N LYS A 502 -22.32 4.27 -26.57
CA LYS A 502 -23.06 3.06 -26.88
C LYS A 502 -24.38 3.02 -26.14
N GLY A 503 -25.45 2.75 -26.85
CA GLY A 503 -26.80 2.60 -26.28
C GLY A 503 -27.51 3.91 -25.94
N LEU A 504 -26.89 5.07 -26.15
CA LEU A 504 -27.54 6.37 -25.97
C LEU A 504 -28.18 6.88 -27.26
N ASN A 505 -29.33 7.56 -27.14
CA ASN A 505 -29.93 8.25 -28.28
C ASN A 505 -29.13 9.54 -28.63
N ASN A 506 -29.53 10.29 -29.66
CA ASN A 506 -28.78 11.48 -30.10
C ASN A 506 -28.78 12.62 -29.07
N ASP A 507 -29.90 12.83 -28.37
CA ASP A 507 -30.04 13.90 -27.37
C ASP A 507 -29.24 13.54 -26.11
N ASP A 508 -29.33 12.29 -25.66
CA ASP A 508 -28.54 11.73 -24.56
C ASP A 508 -27.03 11.79 -24.84
N ASN A 509 -26.62 11.43 -26.07
CA ASN A 509 -25.22 11.57 -26.51
C ASN A 509 -24.75 13.02 -26.43
N LYS A 510 -25.57 13.96 -26.90
CA LYS A 510 -25.26 15.38 -26.85
C LYS A 510 -25.14 15.87 -25.41
N GLU A 511 -26.06 15.47 -24.54
CA GLU A 511 -26.04 15.82 -23.12
C GLU A 511 -24.79 15.27 -22.43
N PHE A 512 -24.45 14.00 -22.63
CA PHE A 512 -23.26 13.40 -22.04
C PHE A 512 -21.97 14.11 -22.48
N LEU A 513 -21.79 14.32 -23.79
CA LEU A 513 -20.59 14.98 -24.32
C LEU A 513 -20.51 16.45 -23.88
N HIS A 514 -21.66 17.11 -23.69
CA HIS A 514 -21.71 18.44 -23.13
C HIS A 514 -21.28 18.41 -21.65
N PHE A 515 -21.88 17.54 -20.84
CA PHE A 515 -21.53 17.37 -19.43
C PHE A 515 -20.03 17.09 -19.26
N LEU A 516 -19.48 16.10 -19.97
CA LEU A 516 -18.08 15.71 -19.82
C LEU A 516 -17.11 16.86 -20.13
N ALA A 517 -17.42 17.69 -21.13
CA ALA A 517 -16.60 18.85 -21.47
C ALA A 517 -16.55 19.86 -20.30
N PHE A 518 -17.71 20.19 -19.73
CA PHE A 518 -17.80 21.13 -18.62
C PHE A 518 -17.27 20.58 -17.29
N PHE A 519 -17.56 19.31 -16.99
CA PHE A 519 -17.01 18.58 -15.86
C PHE A 519 -15.48 18.58 -15.89
N SER A 520 -14.87 18.32 -17.06
CA SER A 520 -13.42 18.27 -17.21
C SER A 520 -12.70 19.62 -17.04
N CYS A 521 -13.46 20.72 -16.96
CA CYS A 521 -12.95 22.08 -16.90
C CYS A 521 -13.21 22.80 -15.59
N SER A 522 -14.06 22.23 -14.73
CA SER A 522 -14.53 22.91 -13.52
C SER A 522 -14.46 21.91 -12.36
N PRO A 523 -13.24 21.66 -11.85
CA PRO A 523 -13.04 20.79 -10.70
C PRO A 523 -13.82 21.30 -9.49
N GLY A 524 -14.18 20.39 -8.59
CA GLY A 524 -14.71 20.79 -7.27
C GLY A 524 -13.59 20.94 -6.24
N LYS A 525 -13.96 20.67 -4.99
CA LYS A 525 -13.04 20.52 -3.87
C LYS A 525 -12.59 19.08 -3.77
N PHE A 526 -11.31 18.86 -3.46
CA PHE A 526 -10.72 17.53 -3.36
C PHE A 526 -10.43 17.25 -1.88
N GLY A 527 -10.89 16.10 -1.39
CA GLY A 527 -10.41 15.63 -0.09
C GLY A 527 -8.91 15.33 -0.16
N ALA A 528 -8.22 15.43 0.99
CA ALA A 528 -6.75 15.30 1.02
C ALA A 528 -6.28 13.98 0.41
N MET A 529 -6.96 12.87 0.74
CA MET A 529 -6.69 11.53 0.22
C MET A 529 -6.79 11.43 -1.31
N SER A 530 -7.53 12.31 -2.00
CA SER A 530 -7.65 12.26 -3.46
C SER A 530 -6.44 12.86 -4.19
N THR A 531 -5.47 13.43 -3.48
CA THR A 531 -4.40 14.26 -4.07
C THR A 531 -3.02 13.79 -3.64
N ALA A 532 -1.97 14.37 -4.23
CA ALA A 532 -0.60 14.20 -3.74
C ALA A 532 -0.38 14.77 -2.31
N ALA A 533 -1.38 15.41 -1.69
CA ALA A 533 -1.35 15.77 -0.27
C ALA A 533 -1.99 14.70 0.65
N SER A 534 -2.23 13.49 0.14
CA SER A 534 -2.88 12.39 0.88
C SER A 534 -2.19 12.02 2.19
N ALA A 535 -0.87 12.18 2.29
CA ALA A 535 -0.11 12.00 3.53
C ALA A 535 -0.60 12.87 4.71
N ASN A 536 -1.38 13.94 4.45
CA ASN A 536 -1.96 14.76 5.51
C ASN A 536 -3.19 14.12 6.18
N ASP A 537 -3.82 13.14 5.54
CA ASP A 537 -4.93 12.39 6.12
C ASP A 537 -4.38 11.24 6.99
N PRO A 538 -4.75 11.13 8.28
CA PRO A 538 -4.33 10.07 9.17
C PRO A 538 -4.56 8.63 8.65
N LEU A 539 -5.56 8.41 7.79
CA LEU A 539 -5.85 7.10 7.21
C LEU A 539 -4.84 6.66 6.15
N PHE A 540 -4.02 7.57 5.61
CA PHE A 540 -2.92 7.26 4.69
C PHE A 540 -1.93 6.25 5.29
N TRP A 541 -1.63 6.39 6.57
CA TRP A 541 -0.52 5.75 7.25
C TRP A 541 -0.69 4.25 7.49
N PRO A 542 -1.87 3.72 7.82
CA PRO A 542 -2.06 2.27 7.86
C PRO A 542 -2.22 1.61 6.47
N ILE A 543 -2.48 2.35 5.39
CA ILE A 543 -2.63 1.77 4.04
C ILE A 543 -1.28 1.26 3.50
N HIS A 544 -0.26 2.12 3.54
CA HIS A 544 1.00 1.88 2.84
C HIS A 544 1.87 0.74 3.39
N PRO A 545 1.88 0.45 4.72
CA PRO A 545 2.60 -0.69 5.27
C PRO A 545 2.10 -2.04 4.75
N LEU A 546 0.93 -2.11 4.11
CA LEU A 546 0.48 -3.32 3.41
C LEU A 546 1.35 -3.63 2.19
N PHE A 547 1.79 -2.62 1.44
CA PHE A 547 2.68 -2.81 0.29
C PHE A 547 4.11 -3.16 0.73
N ASP A 548 4.56 -2.61 1.86
CA ASP A 548 5.78 -3.03 2.54
C ASP A 548 5.70 -4.51 2.97
N ARG A 549 4.57 -4.93 3.56
CA ARG A 549 4.31 -6.34 3.91
C ARG A 549 4.37 -7.23 2.68
N LEU A 550 3.76 -6.81 1.58
CA LEU A 550 3.77 -7.54 0.31
C LEU A 550 5.21 -7.67 -0.22
N LEU A 551 5.98 -6.58 -0.30
CA LEU A 551 7.37 -6.63 -0.75
C LEU A 551 8.23 -7.51 0.16
N ALA A 552 8.07 -7.39 1.48
CA ALA A 552 8.80 -8.20 2.45
C ALA A 552 8.51 -9.69 2.25
N TYR A 553 7.23 -10.07 2.08
CA TYR A 553 6.85 -11.44 1.77
C TYR A 553 7.49 -11.94 0.48
N MET A 554 7.39 -11.16 -0.61
CA MET A 554 7.93 -11.55 -1.92
C MET A 554 9.46 -11.74 -1.89
N ARG A 555 10.18 -10.93 -1.11
CA ARG A 555 11.63 -11.07 -0.91
C ARG A 555 12.04 -12.25 -0.03
N LEU A 556 11.22 -12.62 0.96
CA LEU A 556 11.51 -13.74 1.86
C LEU A 556 11.08 -15.09 1.29
N SER A 557 10.01 -15.12 0.49
CA SER A 557 9.36 -16.36 0.05
C SER A 557 9.89 -16.92 -1.29
N GLY A 558 10.66 -16.15 -2.06
CA GLY A 558 11.19 -16.60 -3.34
C GLY A 558 12.19 -15.68 -4.02
N ASP A 559 12.54 -16.04 -5.25
CA ASP A 559 13.49 -15.30 -6.09
C ASP A 559 12.76 -14.19 -6.86
N LEU A 560 12.32 -13.15 -6.15
CA LEU A 560 11.83 -11.93 -6.79
C LEU A 560 12.97 -11.29 -7.58
N ASP A 561 12.79 -11.11 -8.89
CA ASP A 561 13.77 -10.40 -9.72
C ASP A 561 13.77 -8.92 -9.35
N LEU A 562 14.87 -8.49 -8.73
CA LEU A 562 15.12 -7.12 -8.30
C LEU A 562 15.67 -6.22 -9.42
N ALA A 563 15.62 -6.66 -10.68
CA ALA A 563 15.99 -5.84 -11.83
C ALA A 563 15.24 -4.50 -11.81
N TRP A 564 16.02 -3.42 -11.91
CA TRP A 564 15.53 -2.06 -11.90
C TRP A 564 15.75 -1.43 -13.28
N PRO A 565 14.72 -1.30 -14.12
CA PRO A 565 14.86 -0.72 -15.45
C PRO A 565 15.16 0.79 -15.37
N ASP A 566 15.92 1.29 -16.34
CA ASP A 566 16.20 2.72 -16.46
C ASP A 566 14.90 3.51 -16.64
N ALA A 567 14.81 4.65 -15.95
CA ALA A 567 13.66 5.54 -16.01
C ALA A 567 14.10 6.98 -16.30
N THR A 568 13.26 7.73 -17.00
CA THR A 568 13.55 9.14 -17.36
C THR A 568 12.98 10.13 -16.35
N CYS A 569 12.04 9.68 -15.51
CA CYS A 569 11.45 10.47 -14.45
C CYS A 569 12.41 10.59 -13.26
N ARG A 570 12.54 11.81 -12.72
CA ARG A 570 13.37 12.06 -11.53
C ARG A 570 12.85 11.26 -10.33
N GLY A 571 13.75 10.57 -9.63
CA GLY A 571 13.43 9.76 -8.46
C GLY A 571 13.08 8.31 -8.82
N HIS A 572 13.01 7.96 -10.11
CA HIS A 572 12.65 6.61 -10.55
C HIS A 572 13.88 5.76 -10.90
N SER A 573 15.05 6.35 -11.12
CA SER A 573 16.25 5.54 -11.40
C SER A 573 16.83 4.94 -10.11
N LEU A 574 17.51 3.79 -10.22
CA LEU A 574 18.05 3.06 -9.07
C LEU A 574 19.03 3.90 -8.23
N ASP A 575 19.81 4.75 -8.88
CA ASP A 575 20.78 5.64 -8.23
C ASP A 575 20.25 7.06 -7.99
N ASP A 576 18.96 7.32 -8.25
CA ASP A 576 18.36 8.61 -7.91
C ASP A 576 18.22 8.75 -6.40
N THR A 577 18.65 9.90 -5.89
CA THR A 577 18.53 10.28 -4.49
C THR A 577 17.11 10.72 -4.13
N LEU A 578 16.59 10.17 -3.03
CA LEU A 578 15.31 10.53 -2.42
C LEU A 578 15.53 11.27 -1.09
N PRO A 579 14.55 12.07 -0.61
CA PRO A 579 14.71 12.94 0.55
C PRO A 579 14.55 12.17 1.88
N PHE A 580 15.29 11.07 2.05
CA PHE A 580 15.31 10.24 3.26
C PHE A 580 16.75 10.05 3.72
N SER A 581 16.97 10.02 5.04
CA SER A 581 18.29 9.85 5.64
C SER A 581 18.21 9.32 7.07
N GLY A 582 19.33 8.85 7.61
CA GLY A 582 19.49 8.59 9.05
C GLY A 582 18.69 7.41 9.59
N PHE A 583 18.37 6.42 8.75
CA PHE A 583 17.64 5.21 9.13
C PHE A 583 18.50 4.18 9.87
N ARG A 584 19.82 4.11 9.63
CA ARG A 584 20.73 3.23 10.38
C ARG A 584 21.59 4.03 11.37
N ASP A 585 21.98 3.38 12.47
CA ASP A 585 22.80 3.98 13.53
C ASP A 585 24.17 4.49 13.03
N ALA A 586 24.73 3.85 12.00
CA ALA A 586 26.02 4.19 11.42
C ALA A 586 25.95 5.35 10.42
N ASP A 587 24.75 5.80 10.04
CA ASP A 587 24.58 6.75 8.96
C ASP A 587 24.86 8.18 9.41
N ASN A 588 25.44 8.97 8.50
CA ASN A 588 25.45 10.41 8.65
C ASN A 588 24.02 10.93 8.38
N ALA A 589 23.44 11.65 9.34
CA ALA A 589 22.05 12.09 9.29
C ALA A 589 21.71 12.99 8.08
N THR A 590 22.71 13.55 7.39
CA THR A 590 22.53 14.41 6.22
C THR A 590 22.62 13.69 4.89
N ASP A 591 23.15 12.46 4.87
CA ASP A 591 23.39 11.74 3.62
C ASP A 591 22.08 11.11 3.15
N LEU A 592 21.60 11.59 2.00
CA LEU A 592 20.34 11.15 1.43
C LEU A 592 20.49 9.79 0.75
N TYR A 593 19.50 8.92 0.91
CA TYR A 593 19.48 7.60 0.29
C TYR A 593 19.11 7.65 -1.19
N THR A 594 19.76 6.80 -1.98
CA THR A 594 19.27 6.41 -3.30
C THR A 594 18.18 5.36 -3.20
N ASN A 595 17.46 5.09 -4.31
CA ASN A 595 16.55 3.93 -4.36
C ASN A 595 17.26 2.60 -4.05
N ARG A 596 18.53 2.45 -4.46
CA ARG A 596 19.37 1.29 -4.10
C ARG A 596 19.56 1.20 -2.59
N ASP A 597 19.92 2.30 -1.95
CA ASP A 597 20.13 2.30 -0.50
C ASP A 597 18.84 1.97 0.24
N LEU A 598 17.68 2.48 -0.20
CA LEU A 598 16.40 2.15 0.43
C LEU A 598 16.00 0.68 0.24
N LEU A 599 16.28 0.06 -0.91
CA LEU A 599 16.10 -1.38 -1.11
C LEU A 599 16.93 -2.20 -0.11
N ASP A 600 18.14 -1.75 0.21
CA ASP A 600 19.02 -2.39 1.18
C ASP A 600 18.60 -2.10 2.62
N VAL A 601 18.15 -0.88 2.93
CA VAL A 601 17.65 -0.51 4.27
C VAL A 601 16.41 -1.33 4.63
N PHE A 602 15.49 -1.49 3.69
CA PHE A 602 14.25 -2.25 3.88
C PHE A 602 14.37 -3.70 3.42
N ASP A 603 15.56 -4.29 3.48
CA ASP A 603 15.72 -5.73 3.36
C ASP A 603 15.12 -6.44 4.59
N PRO A 604 14.05 -7.24 4.43
CA PRO A 604 13.42 -7.94 5.56
C PRO A 604 14.35 -8.97 6.22
N ALA A 605 15.39 -9.44 5.51
CA ALA A 605 16.41 -10.34 6.08
C ALA A 605 17.50 -9.59 6.87
N SER A 606 17.54 -8.25 6.79
CA SER A 606 18.57 -7.45 7.47
C SER A 606 18.43 -7.48 8.99
N ALA A 607 19.55 -7.68 9.67
CA ALA A 607 19.61 -7.55 11.12
C ALA A 607 19.32 -6.10 11.59
N GLU A 608 19.65 -5.10 10.77
CA GLU A 608 19.54 -3.67 11.09
C GLU A 608 18.11 -3.12 10.95
N LEU A 609 17.29 -3.71 10.07
CA LEU A 609 15.88 -3.34 9.96
C LEU A 609 15.16 -3.64 11.28
N ASN A 610 14.72 -2.61 12.00
CA ASN A 610 14.26 -2.78 13.38
C ASN A 610 12.82 -3.28 13.54
N TYR A 611 12.15 -3.73 12.47
CA TYR A 611 10.83 -4.36 12.54
C TYR A 611 10.73 -5.64 11.70
N VAL A 612 9.73 -6.45 12.04
CA VAL A 612 9.24 -7.59 11.25
C VAL A 612 7.71 -7.53 11.19
N PHE A 613 7.10 -8.20 10.23
CA PHE A 613 5.65 -8.41 10.21
C PHE A 613 5.27 -9.61 11.08
N ALA A 614 4.14 -9.52 11.80
CA ALA A 614 3.67 -10.59 12.69
C ALA A 614 3.26 -11.86 11.94
N ASP A 615 2.72 -11.69 10.73
CA ASP A 615 2.24 -12.76 9.89
C ASP A 615 2.35 -12.40 8.39
N PHE A 616 2.42 -13.45 7.58
CA PHE A 616 2.25 -13.41 6.13
C PHE A 616 1.14 -14.39 5.73
N SER A 617 0.03 -14.34 6.48
CA SER A 617 -1.16 -15.16 6.24
C SER A 617 -2.24 -14.29 5.58
N TRP A 618 -2.91 -14.88 4.60
CA TRP A 618 -4.07 -14.32 3.93
C TRP A 618 -5.13 -15.41 3.78
N ASP A 619 -5.44 -16.09 4.88
CA ASP A 619 -6.34 -17.25 4.89
C ASP A 619 -7.73 -16.92 4.29
N HIS A 620 -8.18 -15.66 4.44
CA HIS A 620 -9.41 -15.16 3.82
C HIS A 620 -9.34 -15.09 2.28
N CYS A 621 -8.15 -15.13 1.70
CA CYS A 621 -7.89 -15.16 0.26
C CYS A 621 -7.46 -16.53 -0.27
N ASP A 622 -7.45 -17.60 0.54
CA ASP A 622 -6.94 -18.93 0.16
C ASP A 622 -7.49 -19.44 -1.17
N ALA A 623 -8.78 -19.27 -1.42
CA ALA A 623 -9.42 -19.69 -2.67
C ALA A 623 -8.84 -18.94 -3.89
N ALA A 624 -8.74 -17.62 -3.81
CA ALA A 624 -8.20 -16.79 -4.88
C ALA A 624 -6.70 -17.04 -5.12
N ILE A 625 -5.95 -17.35 -4.06
CA ILE A 625 -4.53 -17.69 -4.14
C ILE A 625 -4.34 -19.07 -4.79
N ALA A 626 -5.14 -20.07 -4.41
CA ALA A 626 -5.10 -21.40 -5.02
C ALA A 626 -5.44 -21.36 -6.53
N ASP A 627 -6.43 -20.55 -6.90
CA ASP A 627 -6.82 -20.35 -8.30
C ASP A 627 -5.69 -19.67 -9.11
N ALA A 628 -5.13 -18.58 -8.59
CA ALA A 628 -4.05 -17.84 -9.25
C ALA A 628 -2.80 -18.71 -9.47
N ALA A 629 -2.44 -19.54 -8.48
CA ALA A 629 -1.33 -20.48 -8.59
C ALA A 629 -1.55 -21.52 -9.72
N THR A 630 -2.79 -21.96 -9.91
CA THR A 630 -3.15 -22.92 -10.96
C THR A 630 -3.00 -22.30 -12.36
N PHE A 631 -3.40 -21.04 -12.54
CA PHE A 631 -3.24 -20.32 -13.81
C PHE A 631 -1.77 -20.03 -14.14
N ALA A 632 -0.95 -19.64 -13.15
CA ALA A 632 0.49 -19.43 -13.33
C ALA A 632 1.21 -20.73 -13.75
N PHE A 633 0.79 -21.87 -13.21
CA PHE A 633 1.35 -23.18 -13.56
C PHE A 633 0.98 -23.60 -15.01
N GLN A 634 -0.23 -23.26 -15.46
CA GLN A 634 -0.65 -23.52 -16.84
C GLN A 634 0.09 -22.62 -17.85
N ASP A 635 0.29 -21.34 -17.56
CA ASP A 635 1.01 -20.42 -18.46
C ASP A 635 2.52 -20.75 -18.53
N SER A 636 3.14 -21.13 -17.42
CA SER A 636 4.54 -21.59 -17.41
C SER A 636 4.74 -22.91 -18.17
N SER A 637 3.78 -23.85 -18.07
CA SER A 637 3.80 -25.08 -18.88
C SER A 637 3.63 -24.81 -20.38
N ALA A 638 2.84 -23.79 -20.74
CA ALA A 638 2.66 -23.35 -22.13
C ALA A 638 3.92 -22.66 -22.69
N ARG A 639 4.68 -21.91 -21.86
CA ARG A 639 5.95 -21.28 -22.27
C ARG A 639 7.10 -22.26 -22.49
N THR A 640 7.08 -23.43 -21.84
CA THR A 640 8.09 -24.49 -22.08
C THR A 640 7.79 -25.36 -23.30
N GLY A 641 6.63 -25.18 -23.95
CA GLY A 641 6.13 -26.03 -25.02
C GLY A 641 5.82 -25.29 -26.32
N GLY A 642 6.81 -24.66 -26.97
CA GLY A 642 6.79 -24.47 -28.42
C GLY A 642 6.89 -23.04 -28.98
N GLY A 643 7.97 -22.81 -29.74
CA GLY A 643 7.95 -22.20 -31.07
C GLY A 643 7.56 -20.73 -31.20
N GLY A 644 8.57 -19.87 -31.40
CA GLY A 644 8.44 -18.41 -31.41
C GLY A 644 7.44 -17.82 -32.41
N HIS A 645 6.87 -16.68 -32.03
CA HIS A 645 6.24 -15.70 -32.92
C HIS A 645 6.56 -14.27 -32.45
N ALA A 646 6.77 -13.41 -33.44
CA ALA A 646 7.38 -12.10 -33.34
C ALA A 646 6.46 -11.04 -32.72
N ARG A 647 7.09 -10.08 -32.04
CA ARG A 647 6.51 -8.82 -31.53
C ARG A 647 5.77 -8.06 -32.64
N ARG A 648 4.59 -7.55 -32.31
CA ARG A 648 4.05 -6.28 -32.82
C ARG A 648 3.43 -5.52 -31.67
#